data_AF-A0A4Q5Z238-F1
#
_entry.id   AF-A0A4Q5Z238-F1
#
_cell.length_a   1.000
_cell.length_b   1.000
_cell.length_c   1.000
_cell.angle_alpha   90.00
_cell.angle_beta   90.00
_cell.angle_gamma   90.00
#
_symmetry.space_group_name_H-M   'P 1'
#
loop_
_entity.id
_entity.type
_entity.pdbx_description
1 polymer ?
#
loop_
_entity_poly.entity_id
_entity_poly.type
_entity_poly.pdbx_seq_one_letter_code
_entity_poly.pdbx_strand_id
1 'polypeptide(L)'
;MRNSRLFIVSNRLPMTITCEEDNVNVRPSAGGLITAMDSYLKTDSSVFEETYWVGYAGCTPLVWEKAIRSATKSNFTYLPVFIHDEQYEKYYNGFSNSVVWPLFHYFPSFAEYNLDHFDHYLLANEQFSEAIAKHLRPGDTVWIHDYHLMPLAQMLRNIIPDITIGFFLHIPFPSHELFRLLPRSWQEQLLKGMLGADLIGFHTIDYATHFLQSVLAVLGLDNDRHILRHDNRLVKVDVFPISIDFSHFHNAYESEEVIQRRSSLKSKMVGQKLIFSVDRLDYTKGVFNRLKAYQLFLKRNPKYRNKVVFVLVIVPSRDTIGKYAERKRMIDELVSQLNGELGGLHWQPVIYRYSSLSFEEMMALYTACDLALITPLRDGMNLVAKEFVASRKDKQGVLVISEMAGAARELTDALTINPNDLLEMSQAIKEGLEMGEQEQRYRMENMQRRVANYNVQTWADDFATEMKTIKKRQESFQIFFMDNQSKRLLLDSYRKSEKRLLLLDYDGTLVPHVGDPEKAVPGHELLHLLRELASNEKNEVLLISGRSSTWLDKHFKDLPISLIAEHGARSKQKNGDWVTEIQTHSEWKEQVHNMMEMYVRRCANSFIEEKDFSIVWHYRNSTIEQGKLRSLELISELNEYIHNRHLQVLPGNKIVEVRNSGIDKGTAVKKILQNGNYDFIFAVGDDKTDEDMFKLLMDKQHCFSIKVGPDASFAKFNLHTPQMVVSLLEGMSHLLTESGVTSLSER
;
A
#
# COMPACT_ATOMS: atom_id res chain seq x y z
N MET A 1 6.67 -26.88 -1.14
CA MET A 1 6.09 -25.70 -0.47
C MET A 1 5.00 -26.12 0.54
N ARG A 2 5.26 -27.08 1.44
CA ARG A 2 4.32 -27.53 2.48
C ARG A 2 4.74 -27.12 3.91
N ASN A 3 5.73 -26.22 4.05
CA ASN A 3 6.42 -25.94 5.32
C ASN A 3 6.43 -24.45 5.72
N SER A 4 5.49 -23.61 5.28
CA SER A 4 5.42 -22.21 5.77
C SER A 4 4.35 -22.10 6.86
N ARG A 5 4.64 -21.35 7.92
CA ARG A 5 3.73 -21.06 9.02
C ARG A 5 3.19 -19.65 8.90
N LEU A 6 1.93 -19.46 9.27
CA LEU A 6 1.24 -18.17 9.22
C LEU A 6 1.02 -17.62 10.63
N PHE A 7 1.41 -16.37 10.86
CA PHE A 7 1.12 -15.62 12.07
C PHE A 7 0.15 -14.48 11.74
N ILE A 8 -1.11 -14.63 12.10
CA ILE A 8 -2.12 -13.57 12.01
C ILE A 8 -1.99 -12.72 13.27
N VAL A 9 -1.74 -11.42 13.11
CA VAL A 9 -1.53 -10.50 14.23
C VAL A 9 -2.57 -9.40 14.19
N SER A 10 -3.38 -9.31 15.25
CA SER A 10 -4.37 -8.25 15.42
C SER A 10 -4.35 -7.74 16.86
N ASN A 11 -4.88 -6.53 17.10
CA ASN A 11 -4.90 -5.98 18.45
C ASN A 11 -5.56 -6.91 19.49
N ARG A 12 -6.69 -7.54 19.13
CA ARG A 12 -7.40 -8.49 20.00
C ARG A 12 -7.30 -9.90 19.46
N LEU A 13 -7.29 -10.89 20.35
CA LEU A 13 -7.57 -12.28 19.99
C LEU A 13 -9.03 -12.44 19.53
N PRO A 14 -9.38 -13.52 18.81
CA PRO A 14 -10.76 -13.78 18.38
C PRO A 14 -11.64 -14.31 19.53
N MET A 15 -11.27 -14.01 20.77
CA MET A 15 -12.01 -14.33 21.98
C MET A 15 -11.90 -13.18 22.99
N THR A 16 -12.95 -13.02 23.79
CA THR A 16 -12.99 -12.15 24.95
C THR A 16 -13.02 -13.02 26.19
N ILE A 17 -12.13 -12.74 27.14
CA ILE A 17 -12.06 -13.42 28.43
C ILE A 17 -12.58 -12.47 29.50
N THR A 18 -13.56 -12.91 30.27
CA THR A 18 -14.08 -12.18 31.44
C THR A 18 -13.95 -13.05 32.69
N CYS A 19 -13.52 -12.46 33.80
CA CYS A 19 -13.39 -13.14 35.08
C CYS A 19 -14.37 -12.51 36.08
N GLU A 20 -15.34 -13.29 36.55
CA GLU A 20 -16.30 -12.89 37.60
C GLU A 20 -16.18 -13.87 38.76
N GLU A 21 -15.78 -13.37 39.95
CA GLU A 21 -15.77 -14.14 41.22
C GLU A 21 -15.27 -15.59 41.08
N ASP A 22 -14.05 -15.76 40.52
CA ASP A 22 -13.35 -17.03 40.20
C ASP A 22 -13.83 -17.83 38.97
N ASN A 23 -14.94 -17.46 38.33
CA ASN A 23 -15.38 -18.08 37.08
C ASN A 23 -14.82 -17.36 35.85
N VAL A 24 -14.06 -18.12 35.04
CA VAL A 24 -13.51 -17.64 33.77
C VAL A 24 -14.49 -17.97 32.65
N ASN A 25 -15.06 -16.94 32.03
CA ASN A 25 -15.96 -17.06 30.89
C ASN A 25 -15.21 -16.65 29.61
N VAL A 26 -15.23 -17.52 28.60
CA VAL A 26 -14.61 -17.29 27.29
C VAL A 26 -15.72 -17.18 26.26
N ARG A 27 -15.78 -16.04 25.57
CA ARG A 27 -16.77 -15.79 24.52
C ARG A 27 -16.04 -15.47 23.21
N PRO A 28 -16.47 -16.01 22.05
CA PRO A 28 -15.96 -15.57 20.77
C PRO A 28 -16.14 -14.05 20.60
N SER A 29 -15.10 -13.36 20.15
CA SER A 29 -15.23 -11.94 19.83
C SER A 29 -15.95 -11.80 18.48
N ALA A 30 -16.93 -10.90 18.42
CA ALA A 30 -17.57 -10.55 17.16
C ALA A 30 -16.72 -9.51 16.40
N GLY A 31 -16.50 -9.73 15.10
CA GLY A 31 -15.79 -8.76 14.26
C GLY A 31 -15.53 -9.27 12.85
N GLY A 32 -15.59 -8.36 11.86
CA GLY A 32 -15.45 -8.69 10.44
C GLY A 32 -14.14 -9.40 10.09
N LEU A 33 -13.01 -9.00 10.70
CA LEU A 33 -11.72 -9.66 10.51
C LEU A 33 -11.70 -11.11 11.03
N ILE A 34 -12.32 -11.36 12.17
CA ILE A 34 -12.36 -12.69 12.79
C ILE A 34 -13.16 -13.63 11.89
N THR A 35 -14.38 -13.22 11.51
CA THR A 35 -15.22 -13.97 10.59
C THR A 35 -14.55 -14.20 9.24
N ALA A 36 -13.84 -13.18 8.73
CA ALA A 36 -13.06 -13.27 7.50
C ALA A 36 -12.00 -14.36 7.56
N MET A 37 -11.16 -14.33 8.60
CA MET A 37 -10.04 -15.25 8.74
C MET A 37 -10.48 -16.65 9.15
N ASP A 38 -11.52 -16.79 9.97
CA ASP A 38 -12.10 -18.09 10.27
C ASP A 38 -12.65 -18.79 9.02
N SER A 39 -13.29 -18.04 8.10
CA SER A 39 -13.78 -18.59 6.83
C SER A 39 -12.60 -19.03 5.94
N TYR A 40 -11.57 -18.20 5.83
CA TYR A 40 -10.33 -18.52 5.09
C TYR A 40 -9.64 -19.79 5.60
N LEU A 41 -9.41 -19.87 6.91
CA LEU A 41 -8.71 -20.99 7.55
C LEU A 41 -9.53 -22.30 7.57
N LYS A 42 -10.85 -22.25 7.39
CA LYS A 42 -11.70 -23.44 7.26
C LYS A 42 -11.65 -24.03 5.86
N THR A 43 -11.61 -23.17 4.85
CA THR A 43 -11.74 -23.57 3.45
C THR A 43 -10.40 -24.04 2.89
N ASP A 44 -9.29 -23.48 3.39
CA ASP A 44 -7.96 -23.67 2.81
C ASP A 44 -6.93 -24.26 3.80
N SER A 45 -7.26 -25.40 4.41
CA SER A 45 -6.35 -26.20 5.26
C SER A 45 -5.17 -26.82 4.50
N SER A 46 -4.78 -26.25 3.36
CA SER A 46 -3.80 -26.82 2.42
C SER A 46 -2.52 -25.98 2.20
N VAL A 47 -2.49 -24.69 2.55
CA VAL A 47 -1.37 -23.78 2.21
C VAL A 47 -0.32 -23.62 3.31
N PHE A 48 -0.73 -23.61 4.59
CA PHE A 48 0.15 -23.42 5.74
C PHE A 48 0.14 -24.65 6.66
N GLU A 49 1.31 -25.04 7.17
CA GLU A 49 1.46 -26.20 8.05
C GLU A 49 0.89 -25.91 9.45
N GLU A 50 1.17 -24.71 9.96
CA GLU A 50 0.71 -24.23 11.25
C GLU A 50 0.22 -22.78 11.10
N THR A 51 -0.87 -22.45 11.79
CA THR A 51 -1.37 -21.08 11.90
C THR A 51 -1.39 -20.66 13.36
N TYR A 52 -0.92 -19.45 13.62
CA TYR A 52 -0.91 -18.80 14.92
C TYR A 52 -1.73 -17.52 14.87
N TRP A 53 -2.50 -17.24 15.91
CA TRP A 53 -3.18 -15.97 16.10
C TRP A 53 -2.62 -15.24 17.30
N VAL A 54 -2.06 -14.06 17.07
CA VAL A 54 -1.43 -13.21 18.07
C VAL A 54 -2.36 -12.04 18.39
N GLY A 55 -2.53 -11.73 19.68
CA GLY A 55 -3.34 -10.60 20.11
C GLY A 55 -3.30 -10.35 21.61
N TYR A 56 -3.75 -9.18 22.04
CA TYR A 56 -3.89 -8.85 23.46
C TYR A 56 -4.88 -9.80 24.15
N ALA A 57 -4.44 -10.38 25.27
CA ALA A 57 -5.20 -11.39 26.00
C ALA A 57 -6.40 -10.81 26.79
N GLY A 58 -6.33 -9.53 27.21
CA GLY A 58 -7.36 -8.94 28.06
C GLY A 58 -7.44 -9.52 29.48
N CYS A 59 -6.43 -10.28 29.90
CA CYS A 59 -6.37 -10.92 31.21
C CYS A 59 -4.93 -11.18 31.64
N THR A 60 -4.73 -11.59 32.89
CA THR A 60 -3.40 -11.98 33.40
C THR A 60 -3.00 -13.38 32.90
N PRO A 61 -1.69 -13.72 32.87
CA PRO A 61 -1.23 -15.05 32.47
C PRO A 61 -1.89 -16.20 33.24
N LEU A 62 -2.14 -16.02 34.55
CA LEU A 62 -2.82 -17.03 35.37
C LEU A 62 -4.27 -17.27 34.95
N VAL A 63 -4.99 -16.21 34.58
CA VAL A 63 -6.38 -16.31 34.07
C VAL A 63 -6.38 -16.93 32.68
N TRP A 64 -5.41 -16.57 31.83
CA TRP A 64 -5.23 -17.15 30.51
C TRP A 64 -5.05 -18.68 30.54
N GLU A 65 -4.21 -19.19 31.44
CA GLU A 65 -4.00 -20.64 31.60
C GLU A 65 -5.28 -21.40 31.97
N LYS A 66 -6.17 -20.78 32.75
CA LYS A 66 -7.50 -21.34 33.05
C LYS A 66 -8.44 -21.24 31.84
N ALA A 67 -8.44 -20.10 31.15
CA ALA A 67 -9.30 -19.83 29.99
C ALA A 67 -9.02 -20.76 28.81
N ILE A 68 -7.75 -20.98 28.48
CA ILE A 68 -7.37 -21.74 27.29
C ILE A 68 -7.69 -23.24 27.44
N ARG A 69 -7.77 -23.76 28.68
CA ARG A 69 -8.20 -25.14 28.96
C ARG A 69 -9.69 -25.36 28.69
N SER A 70 -10.51 -24.32 28.84
CA SER A 70 -11.95 -24.36 28.55
C SER A 70 -12.31 -23.87 27.15
N ALA A 71 -11.36 -23.26 26.43
CA ALA A 71 -11.55 -22.78 25.07
C ALA A 71 -11.77 -23.94 24.09
N THR A 72 -12.66 -23.72 23.12
CA THR A 72 -12.92 -24.69 22.04
C THR A 72 -11.69 -24.82 21.15
N LYS A 73 -11.44 -26.04 20.64
CA LYS A 73 -10.36 -26.27 19.65
C LYS A 73 -10.58 -25.38 18.42
N SER A 74 -9.58 -24.57 18.09
CA SER A 74 -9.49 -23.73 16.89
C SER A 74 -8.58 -24.39 15.84
N ASN A 75 -8.67 -23.90 14.60
CA ASN A 75 -7.76 -24.27 13.50
C ASN A 75 -6.38 -23.59 13.60
N PHE A 76 -6.15 -22.81 14.65
CA PHE A 76 -4.94 -22.03 14.87
C PHE A 76 -4.58 -22.01 16.35
N THR A 77 -3.29 -21.80 16.64
CA THR A 77 -2.77 -21.70 18.01
C THR A 77 -2.78 -20.26 18.47
N TYR A 78 -3.33 -20.01 19.66
CA TYR A 78 -3.34 -18.67 20.26
C TYR A 78 -1.98 -18.30 20.87
N LEU A 79 -1.50 -17.11 20.56
CA LEU A 79 -0.31 -16.50 21.16
C LEU A 79 -0.72 -15.21 21.88
N PRO A 80 -0.97 -15.25 23.20
CA PRO A 80 -1.43 -14.09 23.94
C PRO A 80 -0.29 -13.08 24.13
N VAL A 81 -0.61 -11.80 23.96
CA VAL A 81 0.22 -10.68 24.36
C VAL A 81 -0.35 -10.10 25.65
N PHE A 82 0.47 -10.04 26.69
CA PHE A 82 0.08 -9.51 28.00
C PHE A 82 0.59 -8.08 28.14
N ILE A 83 -0.35 -7.15 28.29
CA ILE A 83 -0.08 -5.71 28.47
C ILE A 83 -0.80 -5.27 29.74
N HIS A 84 -0.13 -4.47 30.56
CA HIS A 84 -0.74 -3.94 31.79
C HIS A 84 -1.91 -3.01 31.45
N ASP A 85 -2.99 -3.05 32.21
CA ASP A 85 -4.25 -2.34 31.90
C ASP A 85 -4.06 -0.84 31.71
N GLU A 86 -3.23 -0.20 32.56
CA GLU A 86 -2.92 1.23 32.42
C GLU A 86 -2.21 1.55 31.09
N GLN A 87 -1.25 0.72 30.68
CA GLN A 87 -0.56 0.88 29.40
C GLN A 87 -1.51 0.62 28.24
N TYR A 88 -2.34 -0.44 28.34
CA TYR A 88 -3.31 -0.78 27.31
C TYR A 88 -4.34 0.35 27.13
N GLU A 89 -4.77 1.01 28.21
CA GLU A 89 -5.66 2.16 28.14
C GLU A 89 -5.04 3.32 27.34
N LYS A 90 -3.79 3.70 27.64
CA LYS A 90 -3.07 4.77 26.93
C LYS A 90 -2.77 4.43 25.47
N TYR A 91 -2.50 3.16 25.16
CA TYR A 91 -2.28 2.66 23.81
C TYR A 91 -3.58 2.58 22.99
N TYR A 92 -4.60 1.91 23.52
CA TYR A 92 -5.83 1.58 22.81
C TYR A 92 -6.81 2.75 22.83
N ASN A 93 -7.20 3.23 24.00
CA ASN A 93 -8.13 4.36 24.11
C ASN A 93 -7.43 5.69 23.90
N GLY A 94 -6.18 5.85 24.33
CA GLY A 94 -5.37 7.05 24.09
C GLY A 94 -4.95 7.19 22.62
N PHE A 95 -3.80 6.66 22.21
CA PHE A 95 -3.27 6.96 20.88
C PHE A 95 -4.12 6.38 19.74
N SER A 96 -4.50 5.10 19.83
CA SER A 96 -5.20 4.43 18.73
C SER A 96 -6.60 5.03 18.50
N ASN A 97 -7.40 5.21 19.55
CA ASN A 97 -8.81 5.63 19.41
C ASN A 97 -9.05 7.13 19.61
N SER A 98 -8.15 7.87 20.28
CA SER A 98 -8.27 9.33 20.43
C SER A 98 -7.34 10.12 19.49
N VAL A 99 -6.40 9.50 18.76
CA VAL A 99 -5.59 10.21 17.74
C VAL A 99 -5.77 9.60 16.36
N VAL A 100 -5.41 8.33 16.18
CA VAL A 100 -5.38 7.71 14.86
C VAL A 100 -6.79 7.56 14.29
N TRP A 101 -7.72 6.98 15.06
CA TRP A 101 -9.11 6.80 14.63
C TRP A 101 -9.79 8.10 14.16
N PRO A 102 -9.87 9.19 14.96
CA PRO A 102 -10.50 10.42 14.50
C PRO A 102 -9.81 11.00 13.27
N LEU A 103 -8.47 11.03 13.25
CA LEU A 103 -7.73 11.66 12.16
C LEU A 103 -7.91 10.90 10.84
N PHE A 104 -7.81 9.57 10.88
CA PHE A 104 -7.95 8.71 9.70
C PHE A 104 -9.39 8.69 9.18
N HIS A 105 -10.37 9.00 10.03
CA HIS A 105 -11.77 9.16 9.63
C HIS A 105 -12.17 10.63 9.38
N TYR A 106 -11.21 11.56 9.26
CA TYR A 106 -11.45 12.94 8.84
C TYR A 106 -12.17 13.80 9.91
N PHE A 107 -11.97 13.48 11.19
CA PHE A 107 -12.46 14.24 12.35
C PHE A 107 -11.29 14.84 13.15
N PRO A 108 -10.46 15.74 12.58
CA PRO A 108 -9.27 16.27 13.25
C PRO A 108 -9.61 17.01 14.56
N SER A 109 -10.79 17.62 14.66
CA SER A 109 -11.27 18.28 15.89
C SER A 109 -11.51 17.33 17.07
N PHE A 110 -11.52 16.01 16.84
CA PHE A 110 -11.67 14.99 17.87
C PHE A 110 -10.33 14.33 18.22
N ALA A 111 -9.23 14.71 17.57
CA ALA A 111 -7.90 14.17 17.85
C ALA A 111 -7.30 14.80 19.12
N GLU A 112 -6.84 13.97 20.06
CA GLU A 112 -6.24 14.36 21.33
C GLU A 112 -4.75 14.01 21.37
N TYR A 113 -3.90 14.97 20.98
CA TYR A 113 -2.45 14.77 20.90
C TYR A 113 -1.83 14.72 22.30
N ASN A 114 -1.31 13.55 22.68
CA ASN A 114 -0.58 13.34 23.93
C ASN A 114 0.66 12.49 23.66
N LEU A 115 1.84 12.99 24.06
CA LEU A 115 3.11 12.28 23.90
C LEU A 115 3.15 10.98 24.71
N ASP A 116 2.64 11.00 25.94
CA ASP A 116 2.59 9.81 26.80
C ASP A 116 1.78 8.67 26.15
N HIS A 117 0.67 9.01 25.49
CA HIS A 117 -0.12 8.03 24.74
C HIS A 117 0.66 7.43 23.56
N PHE A 118 1.42 8.25 22.84
CA PHE A 118 2.24 7.79 21.72
C PHE A 118 3.39 6.88 22.20
N ASP A 119 4.05 7.21 23.31
CA ASP A 119 5.10 6.38 23.89
C ASP A 119 4.54 5.00 24.31
N HIS A 120 3.38 4.98 24.96
CA HIS A 120 2.70 3.71 25.30
C HIS A 120 2.25 2.94 24.06
N TYR A 121 1.98 3.62 22.94
CA TYR A 121 1.66 2.98 21.67
C TYR A 121 2.86 2.24 21.06
N LEU A 122 4.05 2.84 21.13
CA LEU A 122 5.28 2.19 20.72
C LEU A 122 5.64 1.03 21.66
N LEU A 123 5.55 1.23 22.98
CA LEU A 123 5.82 0.18 23.99
C LEU A 123 4.90 -1.03 23.84
N ALA A 124 3.61 -0.80 23.54
CA ALA A 124 2.68 -1.90 23.26
C ALA A 124 3.12 -2.67 22.00
N ASN A 125 3.48 -1.97 20.92
CA ASN A 125 3.98 -2.60 19.69
C ASN A 125 5.30 -3.36 19.91
N GLU A 126 6.17 -2.87 20.78
CA GLU A 126 7.40 -3.56 21.19
C GLU A 126 7.07 -4.88 21.91
N GLN A 127 6.13 -4.88 22.87
CA GLN A 127 5.67 -6.10 23.53
C GLN A 127 5.03 -7.11 22.57
N PHE A 128 4.27 -6.64 21.58
CA PHE A 128 3.78 -7.48 20.49
C PHE A 128 4.97 -8.10 19.73
N SER A 129 5.97 -7.29 19.36
CA SER A 129 7.15 -7.76 18.63
C SER A 129 7.95 -8.82 19.43
N GLU A 130 8.15 -8.61 20.73
CA GLU A 130 8.86 -9.54 21.62
C GLU A 130 8.10 -10.86 21.80
N ALA A 131 6.78 -10.80 21.94
CA ALA A 131 5.94 -11.98 22.09
C ALA A 131 5.98 -12.84 20.81
N ILE A 132 5.92 -12.20 19.64
CA ILE A 132 5.95 -12.88 18.34
C ILE A 132 7.34 -13.45 18.03
N ALA A 133 8.40 -12.67 18.25
CA ALA A 133 9.77 -13.02 17.90
C ALA A 133 10.26 -14.33 18.56
N LYS A 134 9.77 -14.66 19.76
CA LYS A 134 10.08 -15.93 20.46
C LYS A 134 9.64 -17.17 19.69
N HIS A 135 8.66 -17.04 18.79
CA HIS A 135 8.06 -18.15 18.04
C HIS A 135 8.42 -18.14 16.54
N LEU A 136 8.87 -17.00 16.02
CA LEU A 136 9.22 -16.84 14.62
C LEU A 136 10.54 -17.52 14.25
N ARG A 137 10.63 -17.95 13.00
CA ARG A 137 11.81 -18.51 12.34
C ARG A 137 11.93 -17.93 10.92
N PRO A 138 13.14 -17.91 10.32
CA PRO A 138 13.30 -17.52 8.93
C PRO A 138 12.36 -18.31 8.01
N GLY A 139 11.69 -17.63 7.07
CA GLY A 139 10.71 -18.23 6.15
C GLY A 139 9.25 -18.24 6.64
N ASP A 140 8.98 -17.84 7.89
CA ASP A 140 7.60 -17.64 8.36
C ASP A 140 6.93 -16.43 7.69
N THR A 141 5.60 -16.49 7.61
CA THR A 141 4.76 -15.39 7.12
C THR A 141 4.00 -14.76 8.27
N VAL A 142 4.09 -13.44 8.40
CA VAL A 142 3.38 -12.62 9.39
C VAL A 142 2.40 -11.71 8.65
N TRP A 143 1.13 -11.77 9.04
CA TRP A 143 0.09 -10.89 8.51
C TRP A 143 -0.44 -9.99 9.62
N ILE A 144 -0.03 -8.73 9.59
CA ILE A 144 -0.36 -7.71 10.58
C ILE A 144 -1.63 -6.96 10.16
N HIS A 145 -2.56 -6.82 11.09
CA HIS A 145 -3.83 -6.14 10.85
C HIS A 145 -3.98 -4.88 11.69
N ASP A 146 -4.29 -3.82 10.95
CA ASP A 146 -4.92 -2.58 11.39
C ASP A 146 -4.05 -1.55 12.11
N TYR A 147 -4.64 -0.37 12.28
CA TYR A 147 -4.00 0.87 12.74
C TYR A 147 -3.39 0.82 14.15
N HIS A 148 -3.74 -0.18 14.95
CA HIS A 148 -3.15 -0.37 16.28
C HIS A 148 -1.68 -0.82 16.19
N LEU A 149 -1.29 -1.46 15.09
CA LEU A 149 -0.02 -2.16 14.96
C LEU A 149 0.87 -1.61 13.83
N MET A 150 0.73 -0.32 13.47
CA MET A 150 1.49 0.28 12.37
C MET A 150 3.03 0.18 12.55
N PRO A 151 3.61 0.35 13.75
CA PRO A 151 5.05 0.19 13.98
C PRO A 151 5.58 -1.25 13.84
N LEU A 152 4.69 -2.24 14.00
CA LEU A 152 5.11 -3.63 14.28
C LEU A 152 5.93 -4.27 13.16
N ALA A 153 5.63 -3.98 11.89
CA ALA A 153 6.31 -4.62 10.76
C ALA A 153 7.81 -4.32 10.77
N GLN A 154 8.20 -3.06 10.98
CA GLN A 154 9.61 -2.67 11.11
C GLN A 154 10.27 -3.26 12.35
N MET A 155 9.56 -3.30 13.49
CA MET A 155 10.09 -3.90 14.71
C MET A 155 10.43 -5.38 14.53
N LEU A 156 9.54 -6.16 13.92
CA LEU A 156 9.79 -7.57 13.63
C LEU A 156 10.92 -7.75 12.62
N ARG A 157 10.97 -6.90 11.57
CA ARG A 157 12.03 -6.93 10.56
C ARG A 157 13.42 -6.72 11.16
N ASN A 158 13.54 -5.82 12.13
CA ASN A 158 14.81 -5.55 12.81
C ASN A 158 15.31 -6.76 13.61
N ILE A 159 14.40 -7.60 14.11
CA ILE A 159 14.75 -8.81 14.87
C ILE A 159 15.04 -9.99 13.93
N ILE A 160 14.20 -10.20 12.91
CA ILE A 160 14.34 -11.29 11.93
C ILE A 160 14.17 -10.72 10.51
N PRO A 161 15.26 -10.36 9.82
CA PRO A 161 15.19 -9.71 8.50
C PRO A 161 14.48 -10.53 7.41
N ASP A 162 14.63 -11.86 7.44
CA ASP A 162 14.25 -12.77 6.34
C ASP A 162 12.80 -13.28 6.38
N ILE A 163 11.97 -12.81 7.30
CA ILE A 163 10.54 -13.20 7.35
C ILE A 163 9.73 -12.60 6.20
N THR A 164 8.53 -13.10 5.97
CA THR A 164 7.56 -12.45 5.07
C THR A 164 6.55 -11.68 5.91
N ILE A 165 6.31 -10.41 5.60
CA ILE A 165 5.38 -9.56 6.35
C ILE A 165 4.38 -8.90 5.40
N GLY A 166 3.10 -9.15 5.61
CA GLY A 166 2.01 -8.35 5.07
C GLY A 166 1.43 -7.43 6.12
N PHE A 167 1.10 -6.19 5.75
CA PHE A 167 0.35 -5.26 6.59
C PHE A 167 -0.96 -4.90 5.89
N PHE A 168 -2.09 -4.95 6.59
CA PHE A 168 -3.38 -4.55 6.02
C PHE A 168 -4.09 -3.54 6.92
N LEU A 169 -4.42 -2.35 6.39
CA LEU A 169 -5.15 -1.30 7.10
C LEU A 169 -6.66 -1.41 6.83
N HIS A 170 -7.47 -1.62 7.87
CA HIS A 170 -8.93 -1.80 7.74
C HIS A 170 -9.73 -0.48 7.82
N ILE A 171 -9.09 0.57 8.30
CA ILE A 171 -9.65 1.93 8.32
C ILE A 171 -9.20 2.71 7.07
N PRO A 172 -9.83 3.85 6.75
CA PRO A 172 -9.32 4.72 5.70
C PRO A 172 -7.89 5.17 6.01
N PHE A 173 -7.07 5.38 4.98
CA PHE A 173 -5.86 6.19 5.12
C PHE A 173 -6.19 7.64 4.72
N PRO A 174 -5.91 8.65 5.55
CA PRO A 174 -6.30 10.03 5.28
C PRO A 174 -5.39 10.67 4.24
N SER A 175 -5.86 11.72 3.56
CA SER A 175 -5.02 12.54 2.70
C SER A 175 -3.81 13.10 3.46
N HIS A 176 -2.72 13.42 2.75
CA HIS A 176 -1.52 13.96 3.38
C HIS A 176 -1.81 15.20 4.23
N GLU A 177 -2.75 16.05 3.81
CA GLU A 177 -3.17 17.25 4.54
C GLU A 177 -3.73 16.98 5.95
N LEU A 178 -4.40 15.85 6.14
CA LEU A 178 -4.85 15.40 7.45
C LEU A 178 -3.74 14.64 8.17
N PHE A 179 -3.04 13.74 7.46
CA PHE A 179 -1.95 12.97 8.05
C PHE A 179 -0.85 13.86 8.66
N ARG A 180 -0.52 14.98 8.00
CA ARG A 180 0.51 15.93 8.46
C ARG A 180 0.16 16.69 9.73
N LEU A 181 -1.08 16.59 10.22
CA LEU A 181 -1.48 17.12 11.53
C LEU A 181 -0.85 16.34 12.70
N LEU A 182 -0.38 15.12 12.47
CA LEU A 182 0.44 14.41 13.44
C LEU A 182 1.79 15.16 13.63
N PRO A 183 2.40 15.15 14.82
CA PRO A 183 3.80 15.53 15.00
C PRO A 183 4.72 14.80 14.00
N ARG A 184 5.72 15.50 13.46
CA ARG A 184 6.63 14.96 12.41
C ARG A 184 7.29 13.64 12.82
N SER A 185 7.74 13.54 14.08
CA SER A 185 8.36 12.32 14.60
C SER A 185 7.39 11.13 14.64
N TRP A 186 6.09 11.38 14.82
CA TRP A 186 5.07 10.33 14.81
C TRP A 186 4.79 9.90 13.38
N GLN A 187 4.65 10.85 12.46
CA GLN A 187 4.49 10.58 11.03
C GLN A 187 5.59 9.65 10.51
N GLU A 188 6.86 9.99 10.77
CA GLU A 188 7.99 9.18 10.34
C GLU A 188 7.95 7.76 10.93
N GLN A 189 7.66 7.62 12.22
CA GLN A 189 7.63 6.32 12.89
C GLN A 189 6.49 5.42 12.41
N LEU A 190 5.31 5.99 12.16
CA LEU A 190 4.18 5.23 11.63
C LEU A 190 4.46 4.77 10.19
N LEU A 191 4.95 5.66 9.33
CA LEU A 191 5.25 5.32 7.93
C LEU A 191 6.41 4.32 7.82
N LYS A 192 7.54 4.55 8.52
CA LYS A 192 8.66 3.59 8.57
C LYS A 192 8.20 2.25 9.15
N GLY A 193 7.39 2.30 10.20
CA GLY A 193 6.73 1.14 10.80
C GLY A 193 6.05 0.26 9.77
N MET A 194 5.16 0.85 8.95
CA MET A 194 4.43 0.15 7.90
C MET A 194 5.35 -0.32 6.76
N LEU A 195 6.37 0.46 6.39
CA LEU A 195 7.34 0.11 5.34
C LEU A 195 8.27 -1.07 5.69
N GLY A 196 8.28 -1.52 6.96
CA GLY A 196 8.87 -2.80 7.32
C GLY A 196 8.18 -4.02 6.68
N ALA A 197 6.95 -3.86 6.19
CA ALA A 197 6.21 -4.89 5.45
C ALA A 197 6.78 -5.11 4.04
N ASP A 198 6.52 -6.28 3.46
CA ASP A 198 6.77 -6.57 2.05
C ASP A 198 5.59 -6.13 1.17
N LEU A 199 4.37 -6.28 1.68
CA LEU A 199 3.11 -5.85 1.06
C LEU A 199 2.29 -5.04 2.05
N ILE A 200 1.82 -3.86 1.63
CA ILE A 200 0.88 -3.01 2.38
C ILE A 200 -0.43 -2.94 1.61
N GLY A 201 -1.51 -3.43 2.20
CA GLY A 201 -2.84 -3.46 1.60
C GLY A 201 -3.79 -2.43 2.18
N PHE A 202 -4.62 -1.86 1.31
CA PHE A 202 -5.72 -0.95 1.65
C PHE A 202 -7.03 -1.40 1.00
N HIS A 203 -8.16 -0.87 1.49
CA HIS A 203 -9.47 -1.15 0.91
C HIS A 203 -9.75 -0.51 -0.45
N THR A 204 -9.20 0.69 -0.70
CA THR A 204 -9.49 1.48 -1.90
C THR A 204 -8.22 2.10 -2.46
N ILE A 205 -8.26 2.44 -3.76
CA ILE A 205 -7.15 3.14 -4.43
C ILE A 205 -6.88 4.52 -3.85
N ASP A 206 -7.92 5.21 -3.36
CA ASP A 206 -7.79 6.52 -2.72
C ASP A 206 -6.88 6.43 -1.49
N TYR A 207 -7.09 5.41 -0.64
CA TYR A 207 -6.30 5.20 0.57
C TYR A 207 -4.85 4.81 0.26
N ALA A 208 -4.64 3.94 -0.73
CA ALA A 208 -3.32 3.57 -1.19
C ALA A 208 -2.54 4.78 -1.75
N THR A 209 -3.22 5.62 -2.55
CA THR A 209 -2.65 6.84 -3.11
C THR A 209 -2.26 7.83 -2.01
N HIS A 210 -3.14 8.05 -1.02
CA HIS A 210 -2.85 8.95 0.10
C HIS A 210 -1.68 8.47 0.97
N PHE A 211 -1.53 7.15 1.14
CA PHE A 211 -0.37 6.57 1.80
C PHE A 211 0.91 6.86 1.01
N LEU A 212 0.94 6.58 -0.30
CA LEU A 212 2.09 6.84 -1.16
C LEU A 212 2.47 8.33 -1.19
N GLN A 213 1.48 9.23 -1.24
CA GLN A 213 1.70 10.68 -1.14
C GLN A 213 2.32 11.06 0.21
N SER A 214 1.85 10.47 1.30
CA SER A 214 2.41 10.73 2.63
C SER A 214 3.83 10.18 2.78
N VAL A 215 4.13 9.02 2.21
CA VAL A 215 5.48 8.45 2.15
C VAL A 215 6.42 9.36 1.36
N LEU A 216 6.00 9.86 0.19
CA LEU A 216 6.79 10.79 -0.60
C LEU A 216 7.04 12.11 0.16
N ALA A 217 6.00 12.71 0.74
CA ALA A 217 6.10 14.00 1.42
C ALA A 217 6.93 13.94 2.71
N VAL A 218 6.81 12.86 3.50
CA VAL A 218 7.44 12.74 4.82
C VAL A 218 8.82 12.09 4.73
N LEU A 219 8.96 11.04 3.92
CA LEU A 219 10.19 10.23 3.84
C LEU A 219 11.02 10.53 2.58
N GLY A 220 10.49 11.27 1.60
CA GLY A 220 11.17 11.53 0.33
C GLY A 220 11.27 10.30 -0.58
N LEU A 221 10.50 9.24 -0.29
CA LEU A 221 10.53 7.99 -1.04
C LEU A 221 9.48 8.01 -2.15
N ASP A 222 9.97 7.96 -3.38
CA ASP A 222 9.13 7.86 -4.57
C ASP A 222 8.79 6.40 -4.90
N ASN A 223 7.72 6.19 -5.67
CA ASN A 223 7.23 4.87 -6.06
C ASN A 223 7.20 4.70 -7.58
N ASP A 224 7.47 3.49 -8.04
CA ASP A 224 7.27 3.08 -9.43
C ASP A 224 6.12 2.06 -9.46
N ARG A 225 4.97 2.46 -10.02
CA ARG A 225 3.75 1.63 -10.09
C ARG A 225 3.39 1.01 -8.72
N HIS A 226 3.34 1.85 -7.69
CA HIS A 226 3.04 1.49 -6.29
C HIS A 226 4.09 0.58 -5.61
N ILE A 227 5.30 0.49 -6.18
CA ILE A 227 6.42 -0.20 -5.55
C ILE A 227 7.44 0.84 -5.08
N LEU A 228 7.69 0.83 -3.78
CA LEU A 228 8.65 1.70 -3.09
C LEU A 228 9.98 0.95 -2.95
N ARG A 229 11.10 1.67 -3.10
CA ARG A 229 12.43 1.18 -2.70
C ARG A 229 12.72 1.70 -1.30
N HIS A 230 12.86 0.81 -0.33
CA HIS A 230 13.15 1.15 1.07
C HIS A 230 14.15 0.14 1.64
N ASP A 231 15.27 0.62 2.20
CA ASP A 231 16.31 -0.21 2.83
C ASP A 231 16.73 -1.42 1.98
N ASN A 232 17.07 -1.18 0.70
CA ASN A 232 17.45 -2.21 -0.27
C ASN A 232 16.38 -3.28 -0.54
N ARG A 233 15.12 -3.02 -0.19
CA ARG A 233 13.96 -3.88 -0.45
C ARG A 233 12.93 -3.16 -1.32
N LEU A 234 12.14 -3.97 -2.01
CA LEU A 234 10.95 -3.52 -2.72
C LEU A 234 9.72 -3.72 -1.83
N VAL A 235 9.03 -2.65 -1.51
CA VAL A 235 7.77 -2.69 -0.75
C VAL A 235 6.64 -2.39 -1.70
N LYS A 236 5.67 -3.30 -1.82
CA LYS A 236 4.50 -3.06 -2.67
C LYS A 236 3.33 -2.52 -1.86
N VAL A 237 2.65 -1.53 -2.43
CA VAL A 237 1.37 -1.01 -1.96
C VAL A 237 0.29 -1.45 -2.94
N ASP A 238 -0.81 -2.02 -2.46
CA ASP A 238 -1.89 -2.48 -3.32
C ASP A 238 -3.28 -2.42 -2.64
N VAL A 239 -4.33 -2.71 -3.40
CA VAL A 239 -5.74 -2.54 -3.01
C VAL A 239 -6.46 -3.88 -2.96
N PHE A 240 -7.03 -4.22 -1.80
CA PHE A 240 -7.81 -5.42 -1.58
C PHE A 240 -9.09 -5.08 -0.78
N PRO A 241 -10.25 -4.93 -1.45
CA PRO A 241 -11.49 -4.58 -0.77
C PRO A 241 -12.03 -5.77 0.04
N ILE A 242 -11.84 -5.77 1.36
CA ILE A 242 -12.31 -6.86 2.22
C ILE A 242 -13.80 -7.11 2.03
N SER A 243 -14.18 -8.38 2.08
CA SER A 243 -15.55 -8.82 1.86
C SER A 243 -15.98 -9.78 2.96
N ILE A 244 -17.09 -10.45 2.76
CA ILE A 244 -17.70 -11.38 3.74
C ILE A 244 -17.72 -12.81 3.21
N ASP A 245 -18.02 -13.76 4.08
CA ASP A 245 -18.40 -15.11 3.68
C ASP A 245 -19.81 -15.07 3.06
N PHE A 246 -19.88 -14.84 1.74
CA PHE A 246 -21.15 -14.70 1.03
C PHE A 246 -22.08 -15.90 1.27
N SER A 247 -21.55 -17.13 1.19
CA SER A 247 -22.32 -18.36 1.35
C SER A 247 -22.93 -18.49 2.73
N HIS A 248 -22.19 -18.13 3.78
CA HIS A 248 -22.69 -18.15 5.15
C HIS A 248 -23.94 -17.26 5.33
N PHE A 249 -23.88 -16.02 4.87
CA PHE A 249 -25.02 -15.09 4.94
C PHE A 249 -26.16 -15.47 3.99
N HIS A 250 -25.83 -15.90 2.77
CA HIS A 250 -26.83 -16.24 1.76
C HIS A 250 -27.66 -17.47 2.15
N ASN A 251 -27.02 -18.49 2.72
CA ASN A 251 -27.68 -19.72 3.15
C ASN A 251 -28.46 -19.55 4.46
N ALA A 252 -28.02 -18.63 5.33
CA ALA A 252 -28.73 -18.33 6.58
C ALA A 252 -30.15 -17.78 6.37
N TYR A 253 -30.52 -17.32 5.16
CA TYR A 253 -31.89 -16.92 4.82
C TYR A 253 -32.92 -18.04 5.05
N GLU A 254 -32.50 -19.31 4.89
CA GLU A 254 -33.34 -20.51 4.96
C GLU A 254 -33.22 -21.26 6.29
N SER A 255 -32.44 -20.76 7.25
CA SER A 255 -32.33 -21.43 8.55
C SER A 255 -33.64 -21.31 9.33
N GLU A 256 -34.05 -22.38 9.99
CA GLU A 256 -35.34 -22.45 10.71
C GLU A 256 -35.46 -21.33 11.75
N GLU A 257 -34.39 -21.07 12.51
CA GLU A 257 -34.34 -20.02 13.52
C GLU A 257 -34.50 -18.61 12.91
N VAL A 258 -33.89 -18.34 11.75
CA VAL A 258 -34.01 -17.06 11.05
C VAL A 258 -35.41 -16.91 10.45
N ILE A 259 -35.97 -17.98 9.87
CA ILE A 259 -37.35 -17.99 9.35
C ILE A 259 -38.34 -17.67 10.46
N GLN A 260 -38.22 -18.32 11.62
CA GLN A 260 -39.11 -18.11 12.75
C GLN A 260 -39.00 -16.66 13.28
N ARG A 261 -37.79 -16.15 13.48
CA ARG A 261 -37.57 -14.76 13.92
C ARG A 261 -38.05 -13.73 12.91
N ARG A 262 -37.73 -13.91 11.62
CA ARG A 262 -38.21 -13.04 10.52
C ARG A 262 -39.72 -13.01 10.48
N SER A 263 -40.38 -14.16 10.58
CA SER A 263 -41.85 -14.25 10.53
C SER A 263 -42.49 -13.56 11.74
N SER A 264 -41.90 -13.72 12.93
CA SER A 264 -42.32 -13.00 14.15
C SER A 264 -42.14 -11.47 14.05
N LEU A 265 -41.06 -11.01 13.42
CA LEU A 265 -40.86 -9.58 13.15
C LEU A 265 -41.89 -9.05 12.14
N LYS A 266 -42.10 -9.74 11.02
CA LYS A 266 -43.07 -9.33 10.00
C LYS A 266 -44.51 -9.32 10.52
N SER A 267 -44.90 -10.28 11.37
CA SER A 267 -46.25 -10.33 11.94
C SER A 267 -46.55 -9.17 12.90
N LYS A 268 -45.53 -8.60 13.56
CA LYS A 268 -45.67 -7.41 14.42
C LYS A 268 -45.76 -6.11 13.63
N MET A 269 -45.32 -6.12 12.37
CA MET A 269 -45.16 -4.94 11.52
C MET A 269 -46.09 -4.99 10.30
N VAL A 270 -47.23 -5.67 10.42
CA VAL A 270 -48.19 -5.83 9.32
C VAL A 270 -48.70 -4.46 8.87
N GLY A 271 -48.65 -4.20 7.56
CA GLY A 271 -49.04 -2.93 6.97
C GLY A 271 -48.00 -1.82 7.11
N GLN A 272 -46.82 -2.11 7.67
CA GLN A 272 -45.71 -1.19 7.81
C GLN A 272 -44.49 -1.68 7.01
N LYS A 273 -43.78 -0.72 6.41
CA LYS A 273 -42.46 -0.89 5.81
C LYS A 273 -41.38 -0.73 6.87
N LEU A 274 -40.32 -1.54 6.79
CA LEU A 274 -39.24 -1.55 7.76
C LEU A 274 -37.95 -1.00 7.16
N ILE A 275 -37.42 0.06 7.79
CA ILE A 275 -36.06 0.53 7.55
C ILE A 275 -35.19 -0.08 8.65
N PHE A 276 -34.03 -0.62 8.31
CA PHE A 276 -33.06 -1.07 9.31
C PHE A 276 -31.76 -0.29 9.25
N SER A 277 -31.11 -0.19 10.40
CA SER A 277 -29.71 0.19 10.49
C SER A 277 -29.05 -0.41 11.73
N VAL A 278 -27.86 -0.99 11.56
CA VAL A 278 -27.06 -1.58 12.64
C VAL A 278 -25.67 -0.98 12.57
N ASP A 279 -25.22 -0.35 13.65
CA ASP A 279 -23.90 0.25 13.74
C ASP A 279 -23.33 0.10 15.16
N ARG A 280 -22.00 0.19 15.29
CA ARG A 280 -21.38 0.44 16.60
C ARG A 280 -21.64 1.88 17.01
N LEU A 281 -21.67 2.16 18.31
CA LEU A 281 -21.64 3.53 18.81
C LEU A 281 -20.34 4.19 18.36
N ASP A 282 -20.40 5.00 17.32
CA ASP A 282 -19.23 5.67 16.75
C ASP A 282 -19.68 6.89 15.94
N TYR A 283 -18.97 8.01 16.09
CA TYR A 283 -19.30 9.26 15.40
C TYR A 283 -19.11 9.17 13.88
N THR A 284 -18.29 8.23 13.40
CA THR A 284 -18.07 7.98 11.97
C THR A 284 -19.32 7.46 11.26
N LYS A 285 -20.29 6.89 11.98
CA LYS A 285 -21.46 6.19 11.41
C LYS A 285 -22.60 7.11 10.98
N GLY A 286 -22.52 8.41 11.25
CA GLY A 286 -23.48 9.38 10.74
C GLY A 286 -24.92 9.20 11.26
N VAL A 287 -25.09 8.49 12.39
CA VAL A 287 -26.42 8.13 12.96
C VAL A 287 -27.28 9.38 13.22
N PHE A 288 -26.67 10.49 13.63
CA PHE A 288 -27.38 11.75 13.85
C PHE A 288 -28.00 12.28 12.55
N ASN A 289 -27.22 12.39 11.47
CA ASN A 289 -27.71 12.84 10.16
C ASN A 289 -28.77 11.90 9.62
N ARG A 290 -28.58 10.59 9.83
CA ARG A 290 -29.53 9.55 9.46
C ARG A 290 -30.91 9.74 10.08
N LEU A 291 -30.95 9.97 11.41
CA LEU A 291 -32.18 10.24 12.14
C LEU A 291 -32.84 11.55 11.69
N LYS A 292 -32.04 12.60 11.42
CA LYS A 292 -32.56 13.88 10.89
C LYS A 292 -33.15 13.74 9.48
N ALA A 293 -32.51 12.98 8.59
CA ALA A 293 -33.03 12.72 7.26
C ALA A 293 -34.32 11.90 7.30
N TYR A 294 -34.41 10.90 8.18
CA TYR A 294 -35.66 10.16 8.40
C TYR A 294 -36.78 11.06 8.97
N GLN A 295 -36.47 11.93 9.93
CA GLN A 295 -37.40 12.94 10.44
C GLN A 295 -37.91 13.86 9.31
N LEU A 296 -36.99 14.33 8.45
CA LEU A 296 -37.32 15.16 7.29
C LEU A 296 -38.22 14.42 6.29
N PHE A 297 -37.92 13.16 6.01
CA PHE A 297 -38.72 12.28 5.16
C PHE A 297 -40.17 12.19 5.65
N LEU A 298 -40.37 11.90 6.94
CA LEU A 298 -41.71 11.81 7.53
C LEU A 298 -42.46 13.15 7.57
N LYS A 299 -41.74 14.27 7.75
CA LYS A 299 -42.33 15.62 7.71
C LYS A 299 -42.78 16.00 6.31
N ARG A 300 -41.97 15.73 5.28
CA ARG A 300 -42.29 16.05 3.88
C ARG A 300 -43.28 15.08 3.25
N ASN A 301 -43.40 13.87 3.80
CA ASN A 301 -44.29 12.84 3.27
C ASN A 301 -45.21 12.28 4.37
N PRO A 302 -46.20 13.06 4.86
CA PRO A 302 -47.10 12.63 5.94
C PRO A 302 -47.85 11.31 5.67
N LYS A 303 -48.01 10.93 4.38
CA LYS A 303 -48.62 9.67 3.95
C LYS A 303 -47.92 8.41 4.49
N TYR A 304 -46.66 8.51 4.92
CA TYR A 304 -45.89 7.41 5.50
C TYR A 304 -45.99 7.30 7.02
N ARG A 305 -46.64 8.26 7.69
CA ARG A 305 -46.91 8.14 9.14
C ARG A 305 -47.77 6.91 9.40
N ASN A 306 -47.45 6.16 10.44
CA ASN A 306 -48.03 4.84 10.78
C ASN A 306 -47.77 3.72 9.75
N LYS A 307 -47.03 3.98 8.66
CA LYS A 307 -46.74 3.01 7.60
C LYS A 307 -45.26 2.66 7.47
N VAL A 308 -44.38 3.36 8.18
CA VAL A 308 -42.93 3.12 8.14
C VAL A 308 -42.41 3.11 9.57
N VAL A 309 -41.53 2.15 9.87
CA VAL A 309 -40.82 2.05 11.14
C VAL A 309 -39.33 1.93 10.86
N PHE A 310 -38.54 2.72 11.59
CA PHE A 310 -37.08 2.67 11.52
C PHE A 310 -36.53 1.92 12.72
N VAL A 311 -35.95 0.74 12.50
CA VAL A 311 -35.26 -0.06 13.51
C VAL A 311 -33.79 0.34 13.53
N LEU A 312 -33.37 1.00 14.60
CA LEU A 312 -32.00 1.45 14.83
C LEU A 312 -31.37 0.64 15.96
N VAL A 313 -30.35 -0.14 15.63
CA VAL A 313 -29.58 -0.91 16.60
C VAL A 313 -28.18 -0.33 16.73
N ILE A 314 -27.82 0.08 17.94
CA ILE A 314 -26.49 0.59 18.26
C ILE A 314 -25.80 -0.38 19.21
N VAL A 315 -24.68 -0.96 18.75
CA VAL A 315 -23.85 -1.85 19.56
C VAL A 315 -22.90 -1.03 20.43
N PRO A 316 -22.86 -1.25 21.76
CA PRO A 316 -21.98 -0.51 22.67
C PRO A 316 -20.51 -0.58 22.25
N SER A 317 -19.78 0.54 22.33
CA SER A 317 -18.38 0.62 21.91
C SER A 317 -17.68 1.84 22.51
N ARG A 318 -16.58 1.60 23.23
CA ARG A 318 -15.67 2.65 23.73
C ARG A 318 -16.37 3.71 24.60
N ASP A 319 -17.38 3.29 25.36
CA ASP A 319 -18.24 4.16 26.16
C ASP A 319 -17.48 4.97 27.24
N THR A 320 -16.25 4.58 27.58
CA THR A 320 -15.35 5.30 28.50
C THR A 320 -14.76 6.58 27.90
N ILE A 321 -14.70 6.70 26.58
CA ILE A 321 -14.18 7.90 25.90
C ILE A 321 -15.28 8.96 25.83
N GLY A 322 -15.01 10.16 26.37
CA GLY A 322 -16.02 11.22 26.54
C GLY A 322 -16.80 11.58 25.28
N LYS A 323 -16.15 11.56 24.10
CA LYS A 323 -16.82 11.82 22.81
C LYS A 323 -17.86 10.77 22.43
N TYR A 324 -17.66 9.51 22.78
CA TYR A 324 -18.64 8.45 22.50
C TYR A 324 -19.86 8.59 23.41
N ALA A 325 -19.66 8.90 24.68
CA ALA A 325 -20.74 9.20 25.63
C ALA A 325 -21.57 10.43 25.23
N GLU A 326 -20.91 11.50 24.74
CA GLU A 326 -21.59 12.67 24.17
C GLU A 326 -22.48 12.28 22.99
N ARG A 327 -21.96 11.48 22.06
CA ARG A 327 -22.71 11.02 20.88
C ARG A 327 -23.89 10.15 21.25
N LYS A 328 -23.73 9.27 22.24
CA LYS A 328 -24.83 8.46 22.76
C LYS A 328 -25.98 9.33 23.27
N ARG A 329 -25.68 10.33 24.11
CA ARG A 329 -26.68 11.28 24.62
C ARG A 329 -27.42 11.99 23.50
N MET A 330 -26.69 12.50 22.50
CA MET A 330 -27.29 13.15 21.34
C MET A 330 -28.23 12.22 20.54
N ILE A 331 -27.87 10.94 20.38
CA ILE A 331 -28.71 9.94 19.71
C ILE A 331 -29.96 9.66 20.54
N ASP A 332 -29.81 9.40 21.84
CA ASP A 332 -30.92 9.10 22.76
C ASP A 332 -31.95 10.26 22.81
N GLU A 333 -31.46 11.50 22.90
CA GLU A 333 -32.27 12.72 22.87
C GLU A 333 -33.01 12.87 21.54
N LEU A 334 -32.33 12.69 20.41
CA LEU A 334 -32.92 12.83 19.08
C LEU A 334 -33.98 11.76 18.81
N VAL A 335 -33.74 10.51 19.21
CA VAL A 335 -34.72 9.42 19.12
C VAL A 335 -35.96 9.76 19.94
N SER A 336 -35.76 10.24 21.18
CA SER A 336 -36.85 10.63 22.07
C SER A 336 -37.67 11.79 21.50
N GLN A 337 -36.99 12.83 21.00
CA GLN A 337 -37.63 13.97 20.35
C GLN A 337 -38.43 13.55 19.11
N LEU A 338 -37.84 12.73 18.23
CA LEU A 338 -38.48 12.29 16.99
C LEU A 338 -39.72 11.45 17.28
N ASN A 339 -39.62 10.48 18.20
CA ASN A 339 -40.76 9.66 18.60
C ASN A 339 -41.86 10.47 19.28
N GLY A 340 -41.50 11.46 20.13
CA GLY A 340 -42.47 12.34 20.78
C GLY A 340 -43.18 13.31 19.83
N GLU A 341 -42.47 13.83 18.82
CA GLU A 341 -43.03 14.80 17.86
C GLU A 341 -43.88 14.13 16.76
N LEU A 342 -43.42 12.99 16.24
CA LEU A 342 -44.02 12.35 15.06
C LEU A 342 -44.83 11.09 15.38
N GLY A 343 -44.58 10.43 16.50
CA GLY A 343 -45.24 9.20 16.90
C GLY A 343 -46.62 9.41 17.51
N GLY A 344 -47.22 8.32 17.98
CA GLY A 344 -48.50 8.32 18.69
C GLY A 344 -48.64 7.08 19.57
N LEU A 345 -49.82 6.91 20.20
CA LEU A 345 -50.08 5.84 21.17
C LEU A 345 -49.86 4.42 20.60
N HIS A 346 -50.05 4.23 19.29
CA HIS A 346 -49.98 2.93 18.63
C HIS A 346 -48.87 2.81 17.58
N TRP A 347 -48.03 3.85 17.44
CA TRP A 347 -46.97 3.86 16.45
C TRP A 347 -45.75 4.63 16.95
N GLN A 348 -44.62 3.93 16.95
CA GLN A 348 -43.32 4.51 17.24
C GLN A 348 -42.50 4.60 15.94
N PRO A 349 -42.19 5.82 15.46
CA PRO A 349 -41.43 6.00 14.22
C PRO A 349 -40.05 5.33 14.24
N VAL A 350 -39.38 5.32 15.39
CA VAL A 350 -38.03 4.76 15.59
C VAL A 350 -38.03 3.76 16.76
N ILE A 351 -37.70 2.51 16.47
CA ILE A 351 -37.41 1.49 17.49
C ILE A 351 -35.90 1.48 17.70
N TYR A 352 -35.46 1.91 18.88
CA TYR A 352 -34.05 2.03 19.23
C TYR A 352 -33.64 0.96 20.23
N ARG A 353 -32.56 0.23 19.93
CA ARG A 353 -31.97 -0.80 20.81
C ARG A 353 -30.48 -0.54 20.99
N TYR A 354 -30.05 -0.41 22.25
CA TYR A 354 -28.63 -0.28 22.63
C TYR A 354 -28.12 -1.61 23.19
N SER A 355 -27.81 -2.56 22.31
CA SER A 355 -27.26 -3.88 22.69
C SER A 355 -26.58 -4.55 21.51
N SER A 356 -25.81 -5.61 21.78
CA SER A 356 -25.44 -6.57 20.74
C SER A 356 -26.65 -7.40 20.27
N LEU A 357 -26.51 -7.99 19.08
CA LEU A 357 -27.45 -8.97 18.51
C LEU A 357 -26.71 -10.28 18.26
N SER A 358 -27.43 -11.40 18.39
CA SER A 358 -26.95 -12.67 17.84
C SER A 358 -26.94 -12.63 16.30
N PHE A 359 -26.24 -13.58 15.68
CA PHE A 359 -26.22 -13.72 14.23
C PHE A 359 -27.64 -13.91 13.66
N GLU A 360 -28.45 -14.75 14.29
CA GLU A 360 -29.81 -15.06 13.88
C GLU A 360 -30.76 -13.86 14.06
N GLU A 361 -30.58 -13.07 15.13
CA GLU A 361 -31.32 -11.81 15.32
C GLU A 361 -30.98 -10.80 14.20
N MET A 362 -29.69 -10.67 13.86
CA MET A 362 -29.22 -9.78 12.80
C MET A 362 -29.74 -10.22 11.43
N MET A 363 -29.62 -11.51 11.10
CA MET A 363 -30.13 -12.10 9.86
C MET A 363 -31.65 -11.95 9.72
N ALA A 364 -32.39 -12.11 10.83
CA ALA A 364 -33.83 -11.89 10.83
C ALA A 364 -34.17 -10.43 10.51
N LEU A 365 -33.41 -9.45 11.01
CA LEU A 365 -33.59 -8.04 10.66
C LEU A 365 -33.25 -7.75 9.18
N TYR A 366 -32.09 -8.21 8.70
CA TYR A 366 -31.67 -8.02 7.31
C TYR A 366 -32.71 -8.56 6.31
N THR A 367 -33.27 -9.73 6.61
CA THR A 367 -34.21 -10.42 5.71
C THR A 367 -35.68 -10.00 5.93
N ALA A 368 -35.99 -9.31 7.03
CA ALA A 368 -37.33 -8.76 7.30
C ALA A 368 -37.53 -7.36 6.72
N CYS A 369 -36.48 -6.55 6.64
CA CYS A 369 -36.58 -5.13 6.27
C CYS A 369 -36.92 -4.90 4.78
N ASP A 370 -37.40 -3.70 4.46
CA ASP A 370 -37.60 -3.23 3.09
C ASP A 370 -36.44 -2.33 2.62
N LEU A 371 -35.77 -1.63 3.54
CA LEU A 371 -34.69 -0.71 3.22
C LEU A 371 -33.57 -0.75 4.26
N ALA A 372 -32.33 -0.87 3.79
CA ALA A 372 -31.11 -0.74 4.57
C ALA A 372 -30.60 0.71 4.50
N LEU A 373 -30.38 1.34 5.65
CA LEU A 373 -29.87 2.71 5.69
C LEU A 373 -28.48 2.75 6.32
N ILE A 374 -27.45 2.70 5.47
CA ILE A 374 -26.04 2.58 5.84
C ILE A 374 -25.31 3.86 5.44
N THR A 375 -25.30 4.86 6.34
CA THR A 375 -24.91 6.23 5.99
C THR A 375 -23.73 6.77 6.82
N PRO A 376 -22.58 6.08 6.87
CA PRO A 376 -21.41 6.59 7.58
C PRO A 376 -20.91 7.90 6.94
N LEU A 377 -20.39 8.80 7.77
CA LEU A 377 -19.66 10.00 7.34
C LEU A 377 -18.29 9.65 6.76
N ARG A 378 -17.67 8.57 7.25
CA ARG A 378 -16.47 7.96 6.69
C ARG A 378 -16.36 6.52 7.18
N ASP A 379 -16.06 5.57 6.30
CA ASP A 379 -15.88 4.16 6.67
C ASP A 379 -14.86 3.49 5.76
N GLY A 380 -13.99 2.65 6.33
CA GLY A 380 -12.97 1.93 5.56
C GLY A 380 -13.58 1.05 4.48
N MET A 381 -14.62 0.29 4.84
CA MET A 381 -15.37 -0.58 3.92
C MET A 381 -16.87 -0.57 4.22
N ASN A 382 -17.27 -0.92 5.45
CA ASN A 382 -18.65 -1.22 5.87
C ASN A 382 -19.17 -2.60 5.40
N LEU A 383 -18.99 -3.62 6.24
CA LEU A 383 -19.43 -4.98 5.92
C LEU A 383 -20.93 -5.20 6.12
N VAL A 384 -21.59 -4.45 6.99
CA VAL A 384 -23.06 -4.51 7.20
C VAL A 384 -23.81 -4.35 5.87
N ALA A 385 -23.35 -3.45 4.99
CA ALA A 385 -23.91 -3.30 3.65
C ALA A 385 -23.80 -4.59 2.81
N LYS A 386 -22.64 -5.25 2.82
CA LYS A 386 -22.40 -6.51 2.10
C LYS A 386 -23.19 -7.66 2.71
N GLU A 387 -23.28 -7.74 4.04
CA GLU A 387 -24.04 -8.75 4.79
C GLU A 387 -25.52 -8.67 4.46
N PHE A 388 -26.08 -7.45 4.45
CA PHE A 388 -27.45 -7.21 4.01
C PHE A 388 -27.65 -7.72 2.59
N VAL A 389 -26.83 -7.26 1.64
CA VAL A 389 -26.92 -7.69 0.23
C VAL A 389 -26.87 -9.21 0.11
N ALA A 390 -25.91 -9.87 0.74
CA ALA A 390 -25.76 -11.33 0.66
C ALA A 390 -26.96 -12.09 1.25
N SER A 391 -27.55 -11.57 2.33
CA SER A 391 -28.67 -12.20 3.04
C SER A 391 -30.00 -12.21 2.25
N ARG A 392 -30.18 -11.33 1.25
CA ARG A 392 -31.44 -11.19 0.50
C ARG A 392 -31.64 -12.25 -0.57
N LYS A 393 -31.79 -13.53 -0.18
CA LYS A 393 -32.04 -14.63 -1.13
C LYS A 393 -33.34 -14.45 -1.92
N ASP A 394 -34.30 -13.70 -1.37
CA ASP A 394 -35.53 -13.24 -2.04
C ASP A 394 -35.31 -12.20 -3.15
N LYS A 395 -34.09 -11.66 -3.27
CA LYS A 395 -33.74 -10.55 -4.17
C LYS A 395 -34.61 -9.32 -3.95
N GLN A 396 -35.08 -9.09 -2.73
CA GLN A 396 -35.88 -7.92 -2.37
C GLN A 396 -35.12 -7.04 -1.40
N GLY A 397 -35.62 -5.82 -1.19
CA GLY A 397 -35.04 -4.82 -0.32
C GLY A 397 -34.10 -3.87 -1.05
N VAL A 398 -33.99 -2.64 -0.53
CA VAL A 398 -33.18 -1.58 -1.12
C VAL A 398 -32.03 -1.21 -0.18
N LEU A 399 -30.82 -1.07 -0.73
CA LEU A 399 -29.67 -0.54 0.01
C LEU A 399 -29.51 0.94 -0.31
N VAL A 400 -29.59 1.79 0.73
CA VAL A 400 -29.14 3.18 0.68
C VAL A 400 -27.78 3.24 1.37
N ILE A 401 -26.76 3.70 0.64
CA ILE A 401 -25.37 3.70 1.11
C ILE A 401 -24.70 5.07 0.96
N SER A 402 -23.89 5.45 1.93
CA SER A 402 -23.02 6.63 1.82
C SER A 402 -21.90 6.42 0.80
N GLU A 403 -21.66 7.42 -0.05
CA GLU A 403 -20.48 7.47 -0.94
C GLU A 403 -19.14 7.45 -0.17
N MET A 404 -19.18 7.75 1.14
CA MET A 404 -18.01 7.78 2.03
C MET A 404 -17.67 6.41 2.64
N ALA A 405 -18.40 5.35 2.29
CA ALA A 405 -18.08 3.97 2.65
C ALA A 405 -17.32 3.26 1.53
N GLY A 406 -16.24 2.54 1.85
CA GLY A 406 -15.50 1.78 0.84
C GLY A 406 -16.37 0.82 0.01
N ALA A 407 -17.40 0.22 0.61
CA ALA A 407 -18.32 -0.70 -0.05
C ALA A 407 -19.15 -0.05 -1.16
N ALA A 408 -19.33 1.28 -1.15
CA ALA A 408 -20.04 2.00 -2.21
C ALA A 408 -19.32 1.90 -3.57
N ARG A 409 -18.00 1.66 -3.58
CA ARG A 409 -17.22 1.42 -4.80
C ARG A 409 -17.52 0.07 -5.45
N GLU A 410 -18.04 -0.89 -4.69
CA GLU A 410 -18.38 -2.23 -5.18
C GLU A 410 -19.89 -2.40 -5.38
N LEU A 411 -20.71 -1.81 -4.51
CA LEU A 411 -22.16 -1.93 -4.50
C LEU A 411 -22.83 -0.84 -5.35
N THR A 412 -22.43 -0.73 -6.62
CA THR A 412 -22.78 0.39 -7.51
C THR A 412 -24.27 0.53 -7.85
N ASP A 413 -25.04 -0.55 -7.69
CA ASP A 413 -26.50 -0.56 -7.92
C ASP A 413 -27.30 -0.13 -6.68
N ALA A 414 -26.64 0.19 -5.56
CA ALA A 414 -27.26 0.81 -4.39
C ALA A 414 -27.71 2.25 -4.67
N LEU A 415 -28.61 2.77 -3.83
CA LEU A 415 -28.92 4.21 -3.81
C LEU A 415 -27.81 4.93 -3.04
N THR A 416 -26.83 5.45 -3.77
CA THR A 416 -25.70 6.18 -3.20
C THR A 416 -26.11 7.60 -2.82
N ILE A 417 -25.69 8.07 -1.64
CA ILE A 417 -25.99 9.41 -1.13
C ILE A 417 -24.74 10.07 -0.55
N ASN A 418 -24.75 11.40 -0.46
CA ASN A 418 -23.86 12.16 0.41
C ASN A 418 -24.47 12.21 1.83
N PRO A 419 -23.78 11.68 2.87
CA PRO A 419 -24.33 11.60 4.22
C PRO A 419 -24.50 12.96 4.92
N ASN A 420 -24.01 14.06 4.32
CA ASN A 420 -24.22 15.43 4.79
C ASN A 420 -25.44 16.10 4.17
N ASP A 421 -25.96 15.59 3.04
CA ASP A 421 -27.17 16.10 2.43
C ASP A 421 -28.41 15.39 2.99
N LEU A 422 -29.05 16.04 3.95
CA LEU A 422 -30.27 15.53 4.58
C LEU A 422 -31.43 15.41 3.59
N LEU A 423 -31.48 16.26 2.57
CA LEU A 423 -32.55 16.26 1.57
C LEU A 423 -32.37 15.09 0.60
N GLU A 424 -31.16 14.89 0.10
CA GLU A 424 -30.82 13.75 -0.75
C GLU A 424 -31.10 12.43 -0.02
N MET A 425 -30.63 12.30 1.23
CA MET A 425 -30.90 11.09 2.03
C MET A 425 -32.41 10.89 2.27
N SER A 426 -33.16 11.97 2.52
CA SER A 426 -34.62 11.92 2.66
C SER A 426 -35.31 11.47 1.36
N GLN A 427 -34.81 11.90 0.20
CA GLN A 427 -35.30 11.50 -1.12
C GLN A 427 -34.96 10.04 -1.43
N ALA A 428 -33.74 9.59 -1.13
CA ALA A 428 -33.33 8.20 -1.31
C ALA A 428 -34.14 7.24 -0.43
N ILE A 429 -34.51 7.63 0.80
CA ILE A 429 -35.45 6.86 1.63
C ILE A 429 -36.80 6.72 0.92
N LYS A 430 -37.32 7.81 0.35
CA LYS A 430 -38.59 7.77 -0.38
C LYS A 430 -38.50 6.89 -1.62
N GLU A 431 -37.46 7.08 -2.42
CA GLU A 431 -37.20 6.31 -3.64
C GLU A 431 -37.10 4.82 -3.32
N GLY A 432 -36.30 4.43 -2.32
CA GLY A 432 -36.15 3.03 -1.95
C GLY A 432 -37.45 2.39 -1.41
N LEU A 433 -38.30 3.16 -0.72
CA LEU A 433 -39.60 2.67 -0.25
C LEU A 433 -40.66 2.59 -1.37
N GLU A 434 -40.53 3.38 -2.43
CA GLU A 434 -41.42 3.39 -3.61
C GLU A 434 -40.90 2.48 -4.74
N MET A 435 -39.68 1.96 -4.64
CA MET A 435 -39.02 1.14 -5.67
C MET A 435 -39.80 -0.15 -5.96
N GLY A 436 -40.09 -0.40 -7.24
CA GLY A 436 -40.81 -1.59 -7.67
C GLY A 436 -39.99 -2.88 -7.53
N GLU A 437 -40.65 -4.01 -7.29
CA GLU A 437 -40.00 -5.31 -7.03
C GLU A 437 -39.04 -5.77 -8.14
N GLN A 438 -39.32 -5.43 -9.41
CA GLN A 438 -38.45 -5.76 -10.54
C GLN A 438 -37.12 -5.00 -10.48
N GLU A 439 -37.16 -3.70 -10.13
CA GLU A 439 -35.96 -2.90 -9.98
C GLU A 439 -35.15 -3.32 -8.75
N GLN A 440 -35.82 -3.61 -7.63
CA GLN A 440 -35.17 -4.16 -6.43
C GLN A 440 -34.42 -5.45 -6.77
N ARG A 441 -35.08 -6.38 -7.49
CA ARG A 441 -34.48 -7.63 -7.93
C ARG A 441 -33.24 -7.41 -8.79
N TYR A 442 -33.36 -6.57 -9.81
CA TYR A 442 -32.26 -6.25 -10.72
C TYR A 442 -31.03 -5.73 -9.95
N ARG A 443 -31.23 -4.73 -9.09
CA ARG A 443 -30.16 -4.11 -8.29
C ARG A 443 -29.54 -5.11 -7.31
N MET A 444 -30.37 -5.87 -6.59
CA MET A 444 -29.92 -6.84 -5.60
C MET A 444 -29.13 -7.99 -6.24
N GLU A 445 -29.56 -8.49 -7.39
CA GLU A 445 -28.85 -9.56 -8.11
C GLU A 445 -27.46 -9.14 -8.57
N ASN A 446 -27.31 -7.93 -9.10
CA ASN A 446 -26.00 -7.41 -9.52
C ASN A 446 -25.07 -7.22 -8.32
N MET A 447 -25.55 -6.61 -7.24
CA MET A 447 -24.76 -6.44 -6.01
C MET A 447 -24.38 -7.79 -5.39
N GLN A 448 -25.29 -8.77 -5.35
CA GLN A 448 -24.98 -10.11 -4.87
C GLN A 448 -23.94 -10.80 -5.74
N ARG A 449 -24.02 -10.68 -7.08
CA ARG A 449 -23.01 -11.22 -8.00
C ARG A 449 -21.62 -10.64 -7.68
N ARG A 450 -21.53 -9.34 -7.42
CA ARG A 450 -20.27 -8.67 -7.03
C ARG A 450 -19.70 -9.23 -5.74
N VAL A 451 -20.51 -9.36 -4.68
CA VAL A 451 -20.07 -9.85 -3.36
C VAL A 451 -19.77 -11.35 -3.39
N ALA A 452 -20.50 -12.14 -4.17
CA ALA A 452 -20.26 -13.57 -4.35
C ALA A 452 -18.94 -13.85 -5.08
N ASN A 453 -18.65 -13.08 -6.14
CA ASN A 453 -17.44 -13.25 -6.96
C ASN A 453 -16.16 -12.80 -6.24
N TYR A 454 -16.23 -11.76 -5.40
CA TYR A 454 -15.12 -11.30 -4.57
C TYR A 454 -15.55 -11.33 -3.11
N ASN A 455 -15.55 -12.54 -2.58
CA ASN A 455 -15.88 -12.79 -1.19
C ASN A 455 -14.60 -12.71 -0.34
N VAL A 456 -14.72 -13.05 0.93
CA VAL A 456 -13.59 -12.95 1.86
C VAL A 456 -12.44 -13.90 1.57
N GLN A 457 -12.72 -15.06 0.95
CA GLN A 457 -11.71 -16.00 0.49
C GLN A 457 -10.88 -15.37 -0.62
N THR A 458 -11.53 -14.80 -1.64
CA THR A 458 -10.85 -14.11 -2.76
C THR A 458 -9.96 -12.98 -2.26
N TRP A 459 -10.43 -12.18 -1.30
CA TRP A 459 -9.63 -11.13 -0.67
C TRP A 459 -8.34 -11.67 -0.03
N ALA A 460 -8.43 -12.78 0.69
CA ALA A 460 -7.28 -13.38 1.37
C ALA A 460 -6.31 -14.05 0.37
N ASP A 461 -6.85 -14.75 -0.63
CA ASP A 461 -6.07 -15.41 -1.69
C ASP A 461 -5.28 -14.40 -2.52
N ASP A 462 -5.91 -13.28 -2.91
CA ASP A 462 -5.27 -12.22 -3.67
C ASP A 462 -4.15 -11.56 -2.85
N PHE A 463 -4.38 -11.28 -1.56
CA PHE A 463 -3.36 -10.71 -0.68
C PHE A 463 -2.17 -11.66 -0.50
N ALA A 464 -2.43 -12.95 -0.25
CA ALA A 464 -1.40 -13.96 -0.09
C ALA A 464 -0.61 -14.20 -1.39
N THR A 465 -1.29 -14.18 -2.54
CA THR A 465 -0.66 -14.32 -3.86
C THR A 465 0.23 -13.13 -4.17
N GLU A 466 -0.23 -11.91 -3.92
CA GLU A 466 0.56 -10.70 -4.16
C GLU A 466 1.79 -10.65 -3.23
N MET A 467 1.64 -11.10 -1.99
CA MET A 467 2.75 -11.21 -1.04
C MET A 467 3.84 -12.18 -1.53
N LYS A 468 3.45 -13.32 -2.12
CA LYS A 468 4.40 -14.27 -2.74
C LYS A 468 5.07 -13.64 -3.97
N THR A 469 4.29 -12.93 -4.79
CA THR A 469 4.79 -12.24 -5.99
C THR A 469 5.86 -11.21 -5.65
N ILE A 470 5.61 -10.34 -4.66
CA ILE A 470 6.59 -9.32 -4.27
C ILE A 470 7.83 -9.96 -3.63
N LYS A 471 7.69 -11.04 -2.85
CA LYS A 471 8.85 -11.77 -2.31
C LYS A 471 9.74 -12.34 -3.41
N LYS A 472 9.16 -12.98 -4.42
CA LYS A 472 9.92 -13.46 -5.58
C LYS A 472 10.63 -12.33 -6.32
N ARG A 473 10.01 -11.15 -6.41
CA ARG A 473 10.63 -9.96 -7.01
C ARG A 473 11.75 -9.39 -6.13
N GLN A 474 11.62 -9.42 -4.81
CA GLN A 474 12.69 -9.03 -3.89
C GLN A 474 13.90 -9.96 -4.02
N GLU A 475 13.71 -11.27 -4.17
CA GLU A 475 14.80 -12.23 -4.42
C GLU A 475 15.60 -11.87 -5.68
N SER A 476 14.92 -11.44 -6.76
CA SER A 476 15.59 -10.94 -7.97
C SER A 476 16.26 -9.57 -7.82
N PHE A 477 16.01 -8.87 -6.71
CA PHE A 477 16.51 -7.53 -6.41
C PHE A 477 17.56 -7.57 -5.28
N GLN A 478 18.08 -8.74 -4.91
CA GLN A 478 19.10 -8.87 -3.86
C GLN A 478 20.49 -8.42 -4.34
N ILE A 479 21.29 -7.93 -3.40
CA ILE A 479 22.70 -7.62 -3.64
C ILE A 479 23.47 -8.92 -3.79
N PHE A 480 24.01 -9.17 -4.98
CA PHE A 480 24.83 -10.36 -5.23
C PHE A 480 26.21 -9.94 -5.71
N PHE A 481 27.16 -9.78 -4.78
CA PHE A 481 28.53 -9.43 -5.15
C PHE A 481 29.14 -10.52 -6.03
N MET A 482 29.69 -10.12 -7.18
CA MET A 482 30.27 -11.05 -8.13
C MET A 482 31.47 -11.77 -7.52
N ASP A 483 31.35 -13.08 -7.35
CA ASP A 483 32.42 -13.95 -6.90
C ASP A 483 33.30 -14.43 -8.07
N ASN A 484 34.39 -15.13 -7.74
CA ASN A 484 35.33 -15.63 -8.75
C ASN A 484 34.69 -16.64 -9.71
N GLN A 485 33.71 -17.42 -9.25
CA GLN A 485 33.00 -18.39 -10.10
C GLN A 485 32.14 -17.67 -11.12
N SER A 486 31.35 -16.69 -10.70
CA SER A 486 30.50 -15.86 -11.57
C SER A 486 31.34 -15.06 -12.55
N LYS A 487 32.47 -14.48 -12.09
CA LYS A 487 33.45 -13.81 -12.96
C LYS A 487 33.97 -14.75 -14.04
N ARG A 488 34.33 -15.98 -13.70
CA ARG A 488 34.80 -16.98 -14.65
C ARG A 488 33.71 -17.36 -15.67
N LEU A 489 32.49 -17.60 -15.21
CA LEU A 489 31.34 -17.89 -16.10
C LEU A 489 31.10 -16.76 -17.10
N LEU A 490 31.17 -15.51 -16.63
CA LEU A 490 31.05 -14.32 -17.47
C LEU A 490 32.15 -14.27 -18.54
N LEU A 491 33.41 -14.44 -18.15
CA LEU A 491 34.54 -14.43 -19.08
C LEU A 491 34.51 -15.61 -20.07
N ASP A 492 34.12 -16.80 -19.62
CA ASP A 492 33.94 -17.98 -20.48
C ASP A 492 32.78 -17.79 -21.48
N SER A 493 31.68 -17.18 -21.04
CA SER A 493 30.56 -16.83 -21.92
C SER A 493 30.98 -15.79 -22.93
N TYR A 494 31.66 -14.72 -22.50
CA TYR A 494 32.19 -13.69 -23.38
C TYR A 494 33.08 -14.31 -24.45
N ARG A 495 34.02 -15.20 -24.08
CA ARG A 495 34.94 -15.85 -25.03
C ARG A 495 34.22 -16.66 -26.11
N LYS A 496 33.13 -17.36 -25.77
CA LYS A 496 32.40 -18.28 -26.66
C LYS A 496 31.41 -17.58 -27.59
N SER A 497 31.01 -16.36 -27.27
CA SER A 497 29.98 -15.62 -28.00
C SER A 497 30.51 -14.97 -29.29
N GLU A 498 29.66 -14.87 -30.30
CA GLU A 498 30.00 -14.34 -31.63
C GLU A 498 29.48 -12.90 -31.84
N LYS A 499 28.44 -12.48 -31.11
CA LYS A 499 27.87 -11.12 -31.15
C LYS A 499 27.63 -10.58 -29.74
N ARG A 500 28.56 -9.74 -29.28
CA ARG A 500 28.66 -9.28 -27.90
C ARG A 500 28.27 -7.81 -27.80
N LEU A 501 27.34 -7.50 -26.92
CA LEU A 501 26.92 -6.14 -26.61
C LEU A 501 27.52 -5.70 -25.26
N LEU A 502 28.30 -4.63 -25.25
CA LEU A 502 28.83 -4.01 -24.02
C LEU A 502 28.16 -2.65 -23.80
N LEU A 503 27.29 -2.56 -22.80
CA LEU A 503 26.57 -1.35 -22.37
C LEU A 503 27.26 -0.81 -21.13
N LEU A 504 28.00 0.29 -21.28
CA LEU A 504 28.85 0.83 -20.22
C LEU A 504 28.33 2.20 -19.81
N ASP A 505 27.93 2.36 -18.55
CA ASP A 505 27.80 3.69 -17.97
C ASP A 505 29.18 4.33 -17.73
N TYR A 506 29.24 5.65 -17.73
CA TYR A 506 30.50 6.38 -17.54
C TYR A 506 30.75 6.84 -16.09
N ASP A 507 29.89 7.74 -15.58
CA ASP A 507 30.12 8.49 -14.34
C ASP A 507 29.78 7.64 -13.12
N GLY A 508 30.76 7.36 -12.26
CA GLY A 508 30.59 6.46 -11.12
C GLY A 508 30.70 4.97 -11.47
N THR A 509 30.81 4.65 -12.76
CA THR A 509 30.95 3.26 -13.26
C THR A 509 32.35 2.98 -13.79
N LEU A 510 32.82 3.74 -14.79
CA LEU A 510 34.16 3.62 -15.36
C LEU A 510 35.15 4.60 -14.70
N VAL A 511 34.65 5.74 -14.22
CA VAL A 511 35.43 6.77 -13.52
C VAL A 511 34.69 7.14 -12.23
N PRO A 512 35.36 7.20 -11.07
CA PRO A 512 34.68 7.55 -9.82
C PRO A 512 34.12 8.99 -9.84
N HIS A 513 33.04 9.21 -9.08
CA HIS A 513 32.46 10.55 -8.89
C HIS A 513 33.49 11.51 -8.29
N VAL A 514 33.58 12.71 -8.86
CA VAL A 514 34.38 13.83 -8.36
C VAL A 514 33.48 15.03 -8.03
N GLY A 515 33.96 15.94 -7.17
CA GLY A 515 33.15 17.07 -6.69
C GLY A 515 32.69 18.04 -7.79
N ASP A 516 33.50 18.21 -8.83
CA ASP A 516 33.19 18.96 -10.05
C ASP A 516 33.06 17.96 -11.21
N PRO A 517 31.84 17.73 -11.74
CA PRO A 517 31.62 16.76 -12.81
C PRO A 517 32.55 16.98 -14.01
N GLU A 518 32.86 18.22 -14.41
CA GLU A 518 33.72 18.49 -15.57
C GLU A 518 35.15 17.92 -15.43
N LYS A 519 35.58 17.61 -14.19
CA LYS A 519 36.89 17.03 -13.90
C LYS A 519 36.93 15.50 -13.97
N ALA A 520 35.80 14.83 -14.18
CA ALA A 520 35.74 13.37 -14.38
C ALA A 520 36.18 12.99 -15.80
N VAL A 521 37.42 13.32 -16.18
CA VAL A 521 37.98 13.10 -17.53
C VAL A 521 38.56 11.68 -17.62
N PRO A 522 38.39 10.97 -18.76
CA PRO A 522 38.91 9.62 -18.89
C PRO A 522 40.44 9.61 -18.94
N GLY A 523 41.06 8.68 -18.21
CA GLY A 523 42.51 8.45 -18.27
C GLY A 523 42.94 7.75 -19.58
N HIS A 524 44.23 7.85 -19.91
CA HIS A 524 44.79 7.22 -21.12
C HIS A 524 44.60 5.70 -21.15
N GLU A 525 44.71 5.02 -20.00
CA GLU A 525 44.52 3.57 -19.88
C GLU A 525 43.09 3.14 -20.23
N LEU A 526 42.09 3.86 -19.72
CA LEU A 526 40.67 3.59 -20.03
C LEU A 526 40.36 3.80 -21.51
N LEU A 527 40.87 4.88 -22.11
CA LEU A 527 40.69 5.14 -23.55
C LEU A 527 41.34 4.04 -24.41
N HIS A 528 42.52 3.56 -24.01
CA HIS A 528 43.19 2.45 -24.68
C HIS A 528 42.36 1.16 -24.57
N LEU A 529 41.89 0.81 -23.37
CA LEU A 529 41.06 -0.36 -23.12
C LEU A 529 39.76 -0.36 -23.96
N LEU A 530 39.05 0.78 -23.98
CA LEU A 530 37.84 0.91 -24.79
C LEU A 530 38.14 0.77 -26.29
N ARG A 531 39.29 1.29 -26.76
CA ARG A 531 39.72 1.11 -28.15
C ARG A 531 39.99 -0.35 -28.48
N GLU A 532 40.70 -1.09 -27.62
CA GLU A 532 40.98 -2.51 -27.83
C GLU A 532 39.69 -3.33 -27.92
N LEU A 533 38.78 -3.13 -26.96
CA LEU A 533 37.49 -3.82 -26.95
C LEU A 533 36.67 -3.51 -28.20
N ALA A 534 36.63 -2.24 -28.63
CA ALA A 534 35.85 -1.80 -29.78
C ALA A 534 36.49 -2.11 -31.14
N SER A 535 37.78 -2.50 -31.16
CA SER A 535 38.49 -2.93 -32.37
C SER A 535 38.14 -4.36 -32.77
N ASN A 536 37.55 -5.16 -31.87
CA ASN A 536 37.07 -6.48 -32.20
C ASN A 536 35.69 -6.42 -32.87
N GLU A 537 35.56 -7.00 -34.06
CA GLU A 537 34.30 -6.97 -34.83
C GLU A 537 33.14 -7.72 -34.17
N LYS A 538 33.42 -8.65 -33.24
CA LYS A 538 32.39 -9.35 -32.45
C LYS A 538 31.79 -8.45 -31.36
N ASN A 539 32.43 -7.33 -31.03
CA ASN A 539 32.01 -6.44 -29.96
C ASN A 539 31.29 -5.21 -30.52
N GLU A 540 30.10 -4.96 -30.00
CA GLU A 540 29.43 -3.68 -30.10
C GLU A 540 29.51 -2.99 -28.73
N VAL A 541 30.30 -1.91 -28.67
CA VAL A 541 30.57 -1.17 -27.43
C VAL A 541 29.80 0.14 -27.45
N LEU A 542 28.99 0.35 -26.42
CA LEU A 542 28.19 1.54 -26.24
C LEU A 542 28.47 2.17 -24.89
N LEU A 543 28.80 3.46 -24.92
CA LEU A 543 28.93 4.29 -23.73
C LEU A 543 27.63 5.07 -23.52
N ILE A 544 26.98 4.85 -22.38
CA ILE A 544 25.74 5.50 -21.98
C ILE A 544 26.05 6.49 -20.86
N SER A 545 25.66 7.75 -20.99
CA SER A 545 26.01 8.75 -19.99
C SER A 545 24.93 9.81 -19.83
N GLY A 546 24.88 10.41 -18.64
CA GLY A 546 24.11 11.63 -18.36
C GLY A 546 24.80 12.92 -18.85
N ARG A 547 25.97 12.81 -19.48
CA ARG A 547 26.73 13.93 -20.05
C ARG A 547 26.13 14.41 -21.35
N SER A 548 26.41 15.67 -21.68
CA SER A 548 26.03 16.28 -22.95
C SER A 548 26.77 15.63 -24.12
N SER A 549 26.12 15.65 -25.29
CA SER A 549 26.72 15.16 -26.53
C SER A 549 28.05 15.85 -26.87
N THR A 550 28.18 17.15 -26.59
CA THR A 550 29.40 17.93 -26.83
C THR A 550 30.55 17.48 -25.95
N TRP A 551 30.27 17.16 -24.68
CA TRP A 551 31.26 16.65 -23.75
C TRP A 551 31.73 15.26 -24.16
N LEU A 552 30.81 14.36 -24.53
CA LEU A 552 31.17 13.01 -24.98
C LEU A 552 31.98 13.05 -26.28
N ASP A 553 31.61 13.92 -27.23
CA ASP A 553 32.35 14.06 -28.49
C ASP A 553 33.78 14.57 -28.25
N LYS A 554 33.96 15.54 -27.35
CA LYS A 554 35.28 16.06 -27.00
C LYS A 554 36.25 14.97 -26.49
N HIS A 555 35.75 13.98 -25.76
CA HIS A 555 36.60 12.99 -25.07
C HIS A 555 36.62 11.60 -25.73
N PHE A 556 35.60 11.23 -26.51
CA PHE A 556 35.43 9.88 -27.05
C PHE A 556 35.29 9.83 -28.59
N LYS A 557 35.26 10.95 -29.32
CA LYS A 557 35.06 10.95 -30.79
C LYS A 557 36.06 10.09 -31.58
N ASP A 558 37.28 9.93 -31.06
CA ASP A 558 38.37 9.19 -31.72
C ASP A 558 38.35 7.68 -31.39
N LEU A 559 37.26 7.20 -30.77
CA LEU A 559 37.05 5.79 -30.44
C LEU A 559 35.96 5.19 -31.33
N PRO A 560 36.13 3.94 -31.80
CA PRO A 560 35.18 3.27 -32.68
C PRO A 560 33.98 2.68 -31.91
N ILE A 561 33.32 3.49 -31.06
CA ILE A 561 32.20 3.12 -30.19
C ILE A 561 30.94 3.93 -30.51
N SER A 562 29.77 3.43 -30.12
CA SER A 562 28.53 4.21 -30.14
C SER A 562 28.35 4.95 -28.81
N LEU A 563 27.73 6.12 -28.85
CA LEU A 563 27.56 7.00 -27.69
C LEU A 563 26.08 7.32 -27.49
N ILE A 564 25.65 7.31 -26.22
CA ILE A 564 24.32 7.77 -25.80
C ILE A 564 24.52 8.88 -24.78
N ALA A 565 24.04 10.07 -25.11
CA ALA A 565 24.11 11.25 -24.25
C ALA A 565 22.77 11.49 -23.55
N GLU A 566 22.84 12.21 -22.43
CA GLU A 566 21.69 12.68 -21.66
C GLU A 566 20.65 11.59 -21.41
N HIS A 567 21.13 10.43 -20.94
CA HIS A 567 20.31 9.26 -20.59
C HIS A 567 19.43 8.72 -21.72
N GLY A 568 19.72 9.00 -23.00
CA GLY A 568 18.96 8.46 -24.14
C GLY A 568 18.34 9.50 -25.07
N ALA A 569 18.48 10.80 -24.78
CA ALA A 569 17.91 11.85 -25.62
C ALA A 569 18.63 12.00 -26.97
N ARG A 570 19.95 11.74 -27.00
CA ARG A 570 20.76 11.79 -28.21
C ARG A 570 21.60 10.53 -28.33
N SER A 571 21.71 10.02 -29.55
CA SER A 571 22.50 8.84 -29.88
C SER A 571 23.47 9.15 -31.01
N LYS A 572 24.64 8.51 -31.00
CA LYS A 572 25.61 8.54 -32.10
C LYS A 572 26.07 7.12 -32.35
N GLN A 573 25.77 6.61 -33.54
CA GLN A 573 26.27 5.31 -33.99
C GLN A 573 27.78 5.40 -34.28
N LYS A 574 28.47 4.25 -34.23
CA LYS A 574 29.88 4.13 -34.62
C LYS A 574 30.15 4.82 -35.96
N ASN A 575 31.04 5.81 -35.97
CA ASN A 575 31.40 6.64 -37.14
C ASN A 575 30.25 7.42 -37.79
N GLY A 576 29.10 7.58 -37.12
CA GLY A 576 27.95 8.35 -37.59
C GLY A 576 27.85 9.75 -36.95
N ASP A 577 26.82 10.49 -37.34
CA ASP A 577 26.48 11.77 -36.73
C ASP A 577 25.55 11.62 -35.52
N TRP A 578 25.50 12.66 -34.67
CA TRP A 578 24.55 12.72 -33.56
C TRP A 578 23.11 12.85 -34.08
N VAL A 579 22.23 11.96 -33.63
CA VAL A 579 20.80 11.99 -33.89
C VAL A 579 20.07 12.38 -32.61
N THR A 580 19.17 13.35 -32.70
CA THR A 580 18.23 13.67 -31.62
C THR A 580 17.03 12.75 -31.74
N GLU A 581 16.84 11.90 -30.73
CA GLU A 581 15.85 10.82 -30.78
C GLU A 581 14.41 11.30 -30.49
N ILE A 582 14.25 12.54 -30.02
CA ILE A 582 12.97 13.07 -29.51
C ILE A 582 12.82 14.55 -29.88
N GLN A 583 11.67 14.93 -30.43
CA GLN A 583 11.25 16.32 -30.51
C GLN A 583 10.63 16.73 -29.18
N THR A 584 11.35 17.51 -28.36
CA THR A 584 10.82 17.99 -27.08
C THR A 584 10.58 19.50 -27.11
N HIS A 585 9.48 19.95 -26.51
CA HIS A 585 9.23 21.37 -26.24
C HIS A 585 10.01 21.80 -24.99
N SER A 586 10.94 22.75 -25.14
CA SER A 586 11.78 23.28 -24.04
C SER A 586 11.05 24.28 -23.14
N GLU A 587 9.79 24.58 -23.42
CA GLU A 587 9.00 25.66 -22.78
C GLU A 587 8.83 25.49 -21.26
N TRP A 588 8.94 24.27 -20.76
CA TRP A 588 8.82 24.00 -19.32
C TRP A 588 10.05 24.42 -18.51
N LYS A 589 11.22 24.51 -19.16
CA LYS A 589 12.51 24.75 -18.48
C LYS A 589 12.55 26.10 -17.79
N GLU A 590 12.01 27.14 -18.41
CA GLU A 590 12.00 28.49 -17.85
C GLU A 590 11.26 28.52 -16.49
N GLN A 591 10.09 27.88 -16.42
CA GLN A 591 9.33 27.81 -15.18
C GLN A 591 10.06 27.01 -14.10
N VAL A 592 10.63 25.85 -14.46
CA VAL A 592 11.37 25.01 -13.50
C VAL A 592 12.65 25.70 -13.03
N HIS A 593 13.37 26.39 -13.92
CA HIS A 593 14.51 27.21 -13.57
C HIS A 593 14.13 28.28 -12.55
N ASN A 594 13.05 29.03 -12.81
CA ASN A 594 12.57 30.07 -11.90
C ASN A 594 12.22 29.51 -10.51
N MET A 595 11.59 28.33 -10.45
CA MET A 595 11.32 27.64 -9.18
C MET A 595 12.63 27.29 -8.47
N MET A 596 13.56 26.61 -9.15
CA MET A 596 14.85 26.22 -8.56
C MET A 596 15.71 27.40 -8.14
N GLU A 597 15.62 28.54 -8.82
CA GLU A 597 16.40 29.74 -8.51
C GLU A 597 16.03 30.30 -7.13
N MET A 598 14.75 30.17 -6.72
CA MET A 598 14.33 30.51 -5.36
C MET A 598 15.05 29.65 -4.31
N TYR A 599 15.36 28.40 -4.64
CA TYR A 599 16.07 27.48 -3.75
C TYR A 599 17.58 27.71 -3.75
N VAL A 600 18.17 28.11 -4.88
CA VAL A 600 19.57 28.58 -4.93
C VAL A 600 19.79 29.74 -3.96
N ARG A 601 18.87 30.72 -3.95
CA ARG A 601 18.93 31.87 -3.04
C ARG A 601 18.77 31.48 -1.57
N ARG A 602 18.04 30.40 -1.28
CA ARG A 602 17.71 29.93 0.08
C ARG A 602 18.62 28.82 0.59
N CYS A 603 19.55 28.33 -0.23
CA CYS A 603 20.47 27.24 0.08
C CYS A 603 21.88 27.61 -0.40
N ALA A 604 22.71 28.10 0.53
CA ALA A 604 24.07 28.53 0.22
C ALA A 604 24.89 27.39 -0.42
N ASN A 605 25.71 27.75 -1.39
CA ASN A 605 26.56 26.83 -2.18
C ASN A 605 25.79 25.78 -3.00
N SER A 606 24.51 26.00 -3.28
CA SER A 606 23.77 25.26 -4.31
C SER A 606 23.78 26.00 -5.64
N PHE A 607 23.56 25.29 -6.74
CA PHE A 607 23.53 25.87 -8.08
C PHE A 607 22.62 25.08 -9.03
N ILE A 608 22.26 25.68 -10.16
CA ILE A 608 21.48 25.05 -11.23
C ILE A 608 22.42 24.69 -12.38
N GLU A 609 22.23 23.51 -12.93
CA GLU A 609 22.83 23.06 -14.19
C GLU A 609 21.68 22.83 -15.19
N GLU A 610 21.69 23.57 -16.29
CA GLU A 610 20.76 23.37 -17.39
C GLU A 610 21.41 22.54 -18.51
N LYS A 611 20.77 21.43 -18.87
CA LYS A 611 21.16 20.52 -19.95
C LYS A 611 20.18 20.65 -21.12
N ASP A 612 20.39 19.97 -22.24
CA ASP A 612 19.51 20.10 -23.42
C ASP A 612 18.10 19.52 -23.13
N PHE A 613 17.97 18.53 -22.25
CA PHE A 613 16.68 17.87 -21.93
C PHE A 613 16.34 17.78 -20.44
N SER A 614 17.16 18.32 -19.56
CA SER A 614 16.89 18.36 -18.12
C SER A 614 17.40 19.64 -17.46
N ILE A 615 16.87 19.93 -16.27
CA ILE A 615 17.39 20.95 -15.35
C ILE A 615 17.68 20.27 -14.03
N VAL A 616 18.87 20.49 -13.49
CA VAL A 616 19.35 19.87 -12.25
C VAL A 616 19.69 20.95 -11.22
N TRP A 617 19.12 20.84 -10.03
CA TRP A 617 19.55 21.62 -8.87
C TRP A 617 20.52 20.79 -8.02
N HIS A 618 21.74 21.29 -7.87
CA HIS A 618 22.81 20.67 -7.09
C HIS A 618 22.92 21.33 -5.72
N TYR A 619 22.82 20.54 -4.65
CA TYR A 619 22.98 21.03 -3.28
C TYR A 619 24.11 20.33 -2.52
N ARG A 620 25.01 19.65 -3.24
CA ARG A 620 26.09 18.85 -2.67
C ARG A 620 27.05 19.63 -1.76
N ASN A 621 27.27 20.90 -2.08
CA ASN A 621 28.19 21.78 -1.36
C ASN A 621 27.49 22.59 -0.24
N SER A 622 26.18 22.39 -0.05
CA SER A 622 25.42 22.99 1.04
C SER A 622 25.60 22.22 2.36
N THR A 623 25.17 22.81 3.47
CA THR A 623 25.14 22.10 4.76
C THR A 623 24.13 20.94 4.69
N ILE A 624 24.45 19.82 5.35
CA ILE A 624 23.63 18.59 5.27
C ILE A 624 22.17 18.84 5.66
N GLU A 625 21.95 19.60 6.74
CA GLU A 625 20.61 19.91 7.25
C GLU A 625 19.82 20.81 6.29
N GLN A 626 20.43 21.90 5.79
CA GLN A 626 19.74 22.82 4.89
C GLN A 626 19.49 22.20 3.52
N GLY A 627 20.48 21.47 2.96
CA GLY A 627 20.34 20.81 1.68
C GLY A 627 19.20 19.78 1.67
N LYS A 628 19.11 18.96 2.72
CA LYS A 628 18.05 17.95 2.86
C LYS A 628 16.67 18.59 3.08
N LEU A 629 16.58 19.63 3.89
CA LEU A 629 15.31 20.34 4.10
C LEU A 629 14.80 20.99 2.81
N ARG A 630 15.68 21.70 2.10
CA ARG A 630 15.34 22.44 0.87
C ARG A 630 15.05 21.50 -0.30
N SER A 631 15.70 20.34 -0.38
CA SER A 631 15.38 19.36 -1.41
C SER A 631 13.97 18.80 -1.26
N LEU A 632 13.52 18.51 -0.03
CA LEU A 632 12.16 18.02 0.21
C LEU A 632 11.09 19.08 -0.15
N GLU A 633 11.33 20.33 0.24
CA GLU A 633 10.46 21.46 -0.13
C GLU A 633 10.36 21.61 -1.66
N LEU A 634 11.51 21.64 -2.35
CA LEU A 634 11.58 21.77 -3.81
C LEU A 634 10.90 20.59 -4.52
N ILE A 635 11.12 19.36 -4.07
CA ILE A 635 10.49 18.17 -4.65
C ILE A 635 8.96 18.26 -4.53
N SER A 636 8.44 18.67 -3.38
CA SER A 636 6.99 18.83 -3.19
C SER A 636 6.42 19.85 -4.16
N GLU A 637 7.05 21.02 -4.27
CA GLU A 637 6.60 22.12 -5.12
C GLU A 637 6.68 21.77 -6.62
N LEU A 638 7.79 21.14 -7.03
CA LEU A 638 7.94 20.66 -8.40
C LEU A 638 6.91 19.59 -8.75
N ASN A 639 6.64 18.63 -7.86
CA ASN A 639 5.64 17.58 -8.08
C ASN A 639 4.22 18.13 -8.24
N GLU A 640 3.88 19.19 -7.50
CA GLU A 640 2.60 19.89 -7.67
C GLU A 640 2.54 20.59 -9.05
N TYR A 641 3.63 21.24 -9.47
CA TYR A 641 3.71 21.91 -10.78
C TYR A 641 3.67 20.94 -11.97
N ILE A 642 4.33 19.78 -11.87
CA ILE A 642 4.43 18.80 -12.95
C ILE A 642 3.20 17.89 -13.05
N HIS A 643 2.22 18.00 -12.15
CA HIS A 643 0.99 17.22 -12.21
C HIS A 643 0.30 17.42 -13.58
N ASN A 644 0.05 16.32 -14.31
CA ASN A 644 -0.47 16.29 -15.68
C ASN A 644 0.44 16.88 -16.77
N ARG A 645 1.75 17.01 -16.53
CA ARG A 645 2.76 17.35 -17.55
C ARG A 645 3.58 16.11 -17.92
N HIS A 646 4.14 16.06 -19.13
CA HIS A 646 5.08 15.02 -19.55
C HIS A 646 6.48 15.22 -18.95
N LEU A 647 6.55 15.46 -17.64
CA LEU A 647 7.78 15.72 -16.89
C LEU A 647 7.88 14.79 -15.69
N GLN A 648 9.11 14.55 -15.23
CA GLN A 648 9.42 13.76 -14.04
C GLN A 648 10.42 14.50 -13.16
N VAL A 649 10.18 14.51 -11.84
CA VAL A 649 11.13 14.98 -10.82
C VAL A 649 11.88 13.77 -10.26
N LEU A 650 13.21 13.83 -10.28
CA LEU A 650 14.09 12.78 -9.81
C LEU A 650 14.95 13.29 -8.66
N PRO A 651 14.71 12.81 -7.42
CA PRO A 651 15.69 12.96 -6.36
C PRO A 651 16.90 12.07 -6.64
N GLY A 652 18.09 12.66 -6.61
CA GLY A 652 19.37 11.96 -6.74
C GLY A 652 20.31 12.21 -5.56
N ASN A 653 21.54 11.74 -5.65
CA ASN A 653 22.53 11.91 -4.58
C ASN A 653 22.98 13.38 -4.48
N LYS A 654 22.31 14.12 -3.58
CA LYS A 654 22.47 15.55 -3.35
C LYS A 654 22.12 16.42 -4.55
N ILE A 655 21.15 15.97 -5.35
CA ILE A 655 20.59 16.68 -6.50
C ILE A 655 19.07 16.51 -6.60
N VAL A 656 18.38 17.45 -7.24
CA VAL A 656 16.99 17.30 -7.71
C VAL A 656 16.98 17.61 -9.21
N GLU A 657 16.64 16.61 -10.03
CA GLU A 657 16.60 16.73 -11.49
C GLU A 657 15.15 16.76 -11.99
N VAL A 658 14.86 17.60 -12.98
CA VAL A 658 13.61 17.59 -13.73
C VAL A 658 13.90 17.31 -15.18
N ARG A 659 13.19 16.36 -15.78
CA ARG A 659 13.37 15.96 -17.18
C ARG A 659 12.05 15.61 -17.85
N ASN A 660 12.06 15.47 -19.18
CA ASN A 660 10.92 14.93 -19.93
C ASN A 660 10.66 13.46 -19.60
N SER A 661 9.39 13.10 -19.43
CA SER A 661 8.96 11.72 -19.21
C SER A 661 9.16 10.89 -20.48
N GLY A 662 9.67 9.66 -20.32
CA GLY A 662 9.95 8.74 -21.44
C GLY A 662 11.37 8.80 -22.00
N ILE A 663 12.27 9.59 -21.39
CA ILE A 663 13.72 9.60 -21.68
C ILE A 663 14.44 8.86 -20.56
N ASP A 664 14.84 7.62 -20.81
CA ASP A 664 15.66 6.84 -19.89
C ASP A 664 16.60 5.88 -20.64
N LYS A 665 17.65 5.43 -19.93
CA LYS A 665 18.67 4.52 -20.46
C LYS A 665 18.03 3.22 -20.98
N GLY A 666 16.97 2.75 -20.31
CA GLY A 666 16.21 1.56 -20.72
C GLY A 666 15.58 1.69 -22.11
N THR A 667 14.97 2.83 -22.42
CA THR A 667 14.32 3.11 -23.71
C THR A 667 15.35 3.17 -24.84
N ALA A 668 16.52 3.77 -24.60
CA ALA A 668 17.63 3.78 -25.56
C ALA A 668 18.16 2.36 -25.83
N VAL A 669 18.41 1.58 -24.77
CA VAL A 669 18.87 0.18 -24.87
C VAL A 669 17.83 -0.70 -25.58
N LYS A 670 16.53 -0.47 -25.37
CA LYS A 670 15.46 -1.20 -26.05
C LYS A 670 15.54 -1.08 -27.57
N LYS A 671 15.88 0.10 -28.11
CA LYS A 671 16.06 0.32 -29.55
C LYS A 671 17.27 -0.46 -30.09
N ILE A 672 18.38 -0.46 -29.36
CA ILE A 672 19.59 -1.21 -29.73
C ILE A 672 19.31 -2.71 -29.78
N LEU A 673 18.62 -3.25 -28.78
CA LEU A 673 18.22 -4.66 -28.72
C LEU A 673 17.21 -5.06 -29.82
N GLN A 674 16.48 -4.12 -30.41
CA GLN A 674 15.61 -4.40 -31.56
C GLN A 674 16.39 -4.52 -32.88
N ASN A 675 17.55 -3.85 -32.96
CA ASN A 675 18.36 -3.78 -34.18
C ASN A 675 19.44 -4.89 -34.27
N GLY A 676 19.67 -5.64 -33.18
CA GLY A 676 20.70 -6.68 -33.13
C GLY A 676 20.26 -7.91 -32.33
N ASN A 677 20.69 -9.09 -32.78
CA ASN A 677 20.59 -10.33 -32.02
C ASN A 677 21.95 -10.63 -31.39
N TYR A 678 22.05 -10.46 -30.07
CA TYR A 678 23.28 -10.61 -29.30
C TYR A 678 23.22 -11.90 -28.47
N ASP A 679 24.28 -12.71 -28.56
CA ASP A 679 24.45 -13.95 -27.79
C ASP A 679 25.29 -13.74 -26.52
N PHE A 680 25.69 -12.50 -26.25
CA PHE A 680 26.23 -12.04 -24.97
C PHE A 680 25.88 -10.57 -24.76
N ILE A 681 25.36 -10.24 -23.59
CA ILE A 681 25.10 -8.86 -23.18
C ILE A 681 25.79 -8.60 -21.85
N PHE A 682 26.60 -7.56 -21.79
CA PHE A 682 27.20 -7.05 -20.57
C PHE A 682 26.70 -5.64 -20.34
N ALA A 683 26.10 -5.38 -19.19
CA ALA A 683 25.59 -4.06 -18.84
C ALA A 683 26.10 -3.66 -17.46
N VAL A 684 26.68 -2.47 -17.33
CA VAL A 684 27.22 -2.00 -16.05
C VAL A 684 26.86 -0.53 -15.80
N GLY A 685 26.51 -0.22 -14.56
CA GLY A 685 26.01 1.09 -14.12
C GLY A 685 26.04 1.26 -12.61
N ASP A 686 26.02 2.49 -12.11
CA ASP A 686 26.22 2.82 -10.69
C ASP A 686 25.04 3.57 -10.07
N ASP A 687 24.13 4.15 -10.85
CA ASP A 687 23.15 5.11 -10.34
C ASP A 687 21.68 4.63 -10.49
N LYS A 688 20.73 5.51 -10.16
CA LYS A 688 19.29 5.22 -10.26
C LYS A 688 18.81 5.18 -11.70
N THR A 689 19.47 5.90 -12.62
CA THR A 689 19.08 5.99 -14.03
C THR A 689 19.43 4.71 -14.80
N ASP A 690 20.42 3.96 -14.33
CA ASP A 690 20.78 2.63 -14.86
C ASP A 690 19.75 1.54 -14.57
N GLU A 691 18.92 1.74 -13.55
CA GLU A 691 17.95 0.73 -13.12
C GLU A 691 16.89 0.46 -14.19
N ASP A 692 16.54 1.45 -15.01
CA ASP A 692 15.61 1.26 -16.12
C ASP A 692 16.22 0.35 -17.22
N MET A 693 17.54 0.44 -17.42
CA MET A 693 18.29 -0.50 -18.27
C MET A 693 18.32 -1.89 -17.63
N PHE A 694 18.61 -2.01 -16.33
CA PHE A 694 18.66 -3.31 -15.67
C PHE A 694 17.29 -4.01 -15.63
N LYS A 695 16.21 -3.28 -15.36
CA LYS A 695 14.82 -3.80 -15.42
C LYS A 695 14.52 -4.43 -16.79
N LEU A 696 14.91 -3.75 -17.88
CA LEU A 696 14.71 -4.25 -19.24
C LEU A 696 15.49 -5.55 -19.51
N LEU A 697 16.68 -5.66 -18.93
CA LEU A 697 17.61 -6.77 -19.15
C LEU A 697 17.41 -7.96 -18.21
N MET A 698 16.60 -7.81 -17.16
CA MET A 698 16.42 -8.81 -16.09
C MET A 698 16.08 -10.21 -16.63
N ASP A 699 15.11 -10.29 -17.55
CA ASP A 699 14.63 -11.55 -18.12
C ASP A 699 15.43 -12.01 -19.36
N LYS A 700 16.50 -11.30 -19.74
CA LYS A 700 17.31 -11.66 -20.91
C LYS A 700 18.28 -12.79 -20.56
N GLN A 701 18.22 -13.85 -21.37
CA GLN A 701 19.21 -14.93 -21.37
C GLN A 701 20.58 -14.38 -21.85
N HIS A 702 21.67 -14.97 -21.37
CA HIS A 702 23.05 -14.56 -21.70
C HIS A 702 23.40 -13.09 -21.38
N CYS A 703 22.64 -12.47 -20.47
CA CYS A 703 22.92 -11.13 -19.97
C CYS A 703 23.62 -11.16 -18.60
N PHE A 704 24.72 -10.42 -18.48
CA PHE A 704 25.45 -10.12 -17.26
C PHE A 704 25.29 -8.63 -16.94
N SER A 705 24.32 -8.30 -16.09
CA SER A 705 24.12 -6.93 -15.59
C SER A 705 24.81 -6.74 -14.24
N ILE A 706 25.53 -5.63 -14.06
CA ILE A 706 26.32 -5.33 -12.87
C ILE A 706 25.98 -3.93 -12.35
N LYS A 707 25.60 -3.85 -11.07
CA LYS A 707 25.52 -2.61 -10.30
C LYS A 707 26.84 -2.31 -9.64
N VAL A 708 27.37 -1.10 -9.80
CA VAL A 708 28.52 -0.64 -9.00
C VAL A 708 28.01 -0.08 -7.68
N GLY A 709 28.62 -0.53 -6.58
CA GLY A 709 28.27 -0.14 -5.23
C GLY A 709 27.44 -1.19 -4.46
N PRO A 710 27.18 -0.93 -3.17
CA PRO A 710 26.57 -1.89 -2.25
C PRO A 710 25.03 -1.86 -2.25
N ASP A 711 24.41 -1.12 -3.15
CA ASP A 711 22.95 -0.95 -3.17
C ASP A 711 22.27 -2.06 -3.97
N ALA A 712 21.07 -2.45 -3.53
CA ALA A 712 20.23 -3.40 -4.23
C ALA A 712 19.78 -2.84 -5.58
N SER A 713 19.76 -3.70 -6.60
CA SER A 713 19.54 -3.32 -7.99
C SER A 713 18.82 -4.43 -8.75
N PHE A 714 18.20 -4.07 -9.89
CA PHE A 714 17.72 -5.06 -10.85
C PHE A 714 18.86 -5.71 -11.66
N ALA A 715 20.11 -5.26 -11.46
CA ALA A 715 21.29 -5.94 -11.97
C ALA A 715 21.46 -7.32 -11.31
N LYS A 716 22.00 -8.29 -12.06
CA LYS A 716 22.22 -9.65 -11.56
C LYS A 716 23.37 -9.75 -10.56
N PHE A 717 24.31 -8.80 -10.61
CA PHE A 717 25.51 -8.80 -9.80
C PHE A 717 25.84 -7.40 -9.28
N ASN A 718 26.65 -7.32 -8.23
CA ASN A 718 27.26 -6.10 -7.73
C ASN A 718 28.79 -6.18 -7.81
N LEU A 719 29.44 -5.04 -8.06
CA LEU A 719 30.88 -4.84 -7.85
C LEU A 719 31.09 -3.69 -6.86
N HIS A 720 32.12 -3.78 -6.02
CA HIS A 720 32.32 -2.77 -4.97
C HIS A 720 32.72 -1.41 -5.51
N THR A 721 33.53 -1.37 -6.58
CA THR A 721 34.15 -0.12 -7.05
C THR A 721 34.26 -0.06 -8.57
N PRO A 722 34.36 1.16 -9.13
CA PRO A 722 34.66 1.38 -10.56
C PRO A 722 35.92 0.64 -11.02
N GLN A 723 36.96 0.55 -10.18
CA GLN A 723 38.21 -0.13 -10.52
C GLN A 723 38.00 -1.63 -10.79
N MET A 724 37.06 -2.28 -10.10
CA MET A 724 36.72 -3.68 -10.38
C MET A 724 36.04 -3.85 -11.73
N VAL A 725 35.26 -2.85 -12.18
CA VAL A 725 34.68 -2.83 -13.53
C VAL A 725 35.78 -2.77 -14.58
N VAL A 726 36.72 -1.84 -14.42
CA VAL A 726 37.88 -1.70 -15.32
C VAL A 726 38.69 -3.00 -15.38
N SER A 727 39.00 -3.60 -14.22
CA SER A 727 39.70 -4.90 -14.16
C SER A 727 38.95 -6.05 -14.85
N LEU A 728 37.61 -6.03 -14.81
CA LEU A 728 36.80 -7.01 -15.52
C LEU A 728 36.86 -6.82 -17.04
N LEU A 729 36.81 -5.57 -17.50
CA LEU A 729 36.97 -5.20 -18.91
C LEU A 729 38.38 -5.50 -19.44
N GLU A 730 39.42 -5.29 -18.64
CA GLU A 730 40.79 -5.71 -18.96
C GLU A 730 40.86 -7.24 -19.16
N GLY A 731 40.23 -8.00 -18.26
CA GLY A 731 40.11 -9.45 -18.40
C GLY A 731 39.43 -9.87 -19.71
N MET A 732 38.41 -9.14 -20.15
CA MET A 732 37.79 -9.35 -21.46
C MET A 732 38.75 -9.01 -22.62
N SER A 733 39.49 -7.90 -22.53
CA SER A 733 40.47 -7.48 -23.56
C SER A 733 41.59 -8.51 -23.72
N HIS A 734 42.14 -9.04 -22.62
CA HIS A 734 43.19 -10.07 -22.66
C HIS A 734 42.74 -11.35 -23.38
N LEU A 735 41.47 -11.73 -23.27
CA LEU A 735 40.95 -12.91 -24.00
C LEU A 735 40.92 -12.70 -25.53
N LEU A 736 40.88 -11.44 -25.99
CA LEU A 736 40.96 -11.10 -27.41
C LEU A 736 42.37 -11.30 -27.95
N THR A 737 43.40 -11.02 -27.14
CA THR A 737 44.80 -11.16 -27.56
C THR A 737 45.26 -12.61 -27.55
N GLU A 738 44.82 -13.43 -26.58
CA GLU A 738 45.14 -14.87 -26.54
C GLU A 738 44.54 -15.67 -27.71
N SER A 739 43.39 -15.26 -28.24
CA SER A 739 42.75 -15.93 -29.38
C SER A 739 43.36 -15.58 -30.75
N GLY A 740 44.23 -14.56 -30.81
CA GLY A 740 45.00 -14.21 -32.01
C GLY A 740 46.29 -15.03 -32.20
N VAL A 741 46.89 -15.54 -31.12
CA VAL A 741 48.20 -16.22 -31.16
C VAL A 741 48.13 -17.62 -31.79
N THR A 742 46.97 -18.28 -31.80
CA THR A 742 46.80 -19.61 -32.42
C THR A 742 46.68 -19.60 -33.94
N SER A 743 46.66 -18.43 -34.60
CA SER A 743 46.51 -18.33 -36.07
C SER A 743 47.82 -18.13 -36.85
N LEU A 744 48.97 -18.02 -36.16
CA LEU A 744 50.27 -17.72 -36.78
C LEU A 744 51.24 -18.91 -36.84
N SER A 745 50.82 -20.13 -36.48
CA SER A 745 51.68 -21.34 -36.55
C SER A 745 51.34 -22.32 -37.69
N GLU A 746 50.55 -21.90 -38.69
CA GLU A 746 50.38 -22.66 -39.94
C GLU A 746 50.62 -21.75 -41.16
N ARG A 747 51.90 -21.50 -41.44
CA ARG A 747 52.41 -21.25 -42.80
C ARG A 747 53.77 -21.91 -42.98
#